data_AF-A0AAX2M807-F1
#
_entry.id   AF-A0AAX2M807-F1
#
_cell.length_a   1.000
_cell.length_b   1.000
_cell.length_c   1.000
_cell.angle_alpha   90.00
_cell.angle_beta   90.00
_cell.angle_gamma   90.00
#
_symmetry.space_group_name_H-M   'P 1'
#
loop_
_entity.id
_entity.type
_entity.pdbx_description
1 polymer ?
#
loop_
_entity_poly.entity_id
_entity_poly.type
_entity_poly.pdbx_seq_one_letter_code
_entity_poly.pdbx_strand_id
1 'polypeptide(L)'
;MRDQHDIAATSLSDPLARAPSPDGAWIAWQSSRRAWQNLLRSWLDARVDGDWYARQCQDLAHATASDRPLNLLFKAMGIAPRKLGKRDLALSGTEQNAALVLQPGFDASRWSVDQAARVGLVLAAAGRLPDGAAFAALLDELSNQGDIQEQIALYQGFALYPRDPALLARAGEAVRSGIRPVFAAFALRNPWPQAMLPQAAWNQMLVKTFFLDLPLWPIQGLAGRADEELGEILCDLAAERAAAGRGLNPEIWRLLALSPSHRGHALLRERFASERDGSMLMPALRLAAQESPHQAVRALAPPRRPERRLRTSGRNWPSGGNEHNQGGSKMSDIQHAIEEMFSERSAACPCCGATLSPEMLRGLLKQAESLQGEKQAFRRLAPNAGGMLIDPHAHMIARTTDDYEAMAASGVVAVIEPSFWLGQARTNVGSFVDYFSTITGFERFRAAQFGIRHYCAIGLNPKEANNRELADAVLDVLPRYLGKEGVVALGEIGYDEQTELEDRALRAQIELAQAFDLPIMIHTPHRDKKRGTRRTMDTLEACGFDPARCVIDHNNEETVQEVLDRGYWCAFTIYPSTKMGNDRLAAIVERYGPERIIVDSACDWGVSDPLAVAKSARIMAAHGLGEAAIRQVVYHNALAVYGLNGEMSESDWLEPDPVDQRTLYGGNSVLRGQTPRVDQDNPDRIV
;
A
#
# COMPACT_ATOMS: atom_id res chain seq x y z
N MET A 1 -35.53 -66.89 23.98
CA MET A 1 -35.18 -66.30 22.67
C MET A 1 -35.91 -64.96 22.63
N ARG A 2 -35.28 -63.85 23.06
CA ARG A 2 -34.42 -62.93 22.27
C ARG A 2 -35.17 -62.40 21.04
N ASP A 3 -35.73 -61.18 21.07
CA ASP A 3 -35.11 -59.84 20.90
C ASP A 3 -35.01 -59.41 19.43
N GLN A 4 -35.17 -58.09 19.19
CA GLN A 4 -34.87 -57.27 17.98
C GLN A 4 -36.05 -57.02 17.02
N HIS A 5 -36.36 -55.81 16.51
CA HIS A 5 -35.77 -54.47 16.59
C HIS A 5 -36.86 -53.46 16.21
N ASP A 6 -37.17 -52.49 17.07
CA ASP A 6 -37.90 -51.27 16.72
C ASP A 6 -37.01 -50.10 17.13
N ILE A 7 -36.26 -49.53 16.17
CA ILE A 7 -35.49 -48.30 16.36
C ILE A 7 -36.14 -47.24 15.49
N ALA A 8 -36.75 -46.29 16.19
CA ALA A 8 -37.35 -45.09 15.66
C ALA A 8 -36.38 -44.34 14.73
N ALA A 9 -36.86 -44.01 13.54
CA ALA A 9 -36.27 -43.00 12.68
C ALA A 9 -36.44 -41.62 13.34
N THR A 10 -35.48 -41.22 14.17
CA THR A 10 -35.28 -39.82 14.53
C THR A 10 -34.84 -39.07 13.27
N SER A 11 -35.80 -38.38 12.68
CA SER A 11 -35.60 -37.23 11.79
C SER A 11 -34.42 -36.39 12.28
N LEU A 12 -33.37 -36.33 11.44
CA LEU A 12 -32.34 -35.30 11.52
C LEU A 12 -33.02 -33.98 11.15
N SER A 13 -33.56 -33.32 12.17
CA SER A 13 -34.02 -31.95 12.06
C SER A 13 -32.86 -31.06 11.59
N ASP A 14 -33.09 -30.36 10.49
CA ASP A 14 -32.25 -29.30 9.94
C ASP A 14 -31.68 -28.39 11.07
N PRO A 15 -30.35 -28.24 11.21
CA PRO A 15 -29.76 -27.36 12.21
C PRO A 15 -30.10 -25.86 12.02
N LEU A 16 -30.74 -25.48 10.91
CA LEU A 16 -31.32 -24.14 10.71
C LEU A 16 -32.69 -23.93 11.39
N ALA A 17 -33.35 -24.99 11.88
CA ALA A 17 -34.71 -24.90 12.41
C ALA A 17 -34.84 -24.26 13.82
N ARG A 18 -33.74 -23.84 14.44
CA ARG A 18 -33.72 -23.03 15.68
C ARG A 18 -32.64 -21.95 15.64
N ALA A 19 -32.45 -21.30 14.48
CA ALA A 19 -31.67 -20.08 14.46
C ALA A 19 -32.38 -19.03 15.34
N PRO A 20 -31.68 -18.36 16.28
CA PRO A 20 -32.28 -17.25 17.02
C PRO A 20 -32.81 -16.20 16.03
N SER A 21 -33.86 -15.46 16.43
CA SER A 21 -34.26 -14.28 15.66
C SER A 21 -33.06 -13.36 15.45
N PRO A 22 -33.03 -12.52 14.40
CA PRO A 22 -31.93 -11.58 14.18
C PRO A 22 -31.54 -10.79 15.45
N ASP A 23 -32.54 -10.35 16.22
CA ASP A 23 -32.34 -9.68 17.52
C ASP A 23 -31.67 -10.59 18.56
N GLY A 24 -32.07 -11.86 18.63
CA GLY A 24 -31.46 -12.85 19.53
C GLY A 24 -30.02 -13.19 19.15
N ALA A 25 -29.72 -13.25 17.85
CA ALA A 25 -28.36 -13.44 17.34
C ALA A 25 -27.45 -12.25 17.67
N TRP A 26 -27.98 -11.03 17.50
CA TRP A 26 -27.27 -9.79 17.85
C TRP A 26 -26.99 -9.68 19.35
N ILE A 27 -27.97 -9.95 20.22
CA ILE A 27 -27.79 -9.92 21.68
C ILE A 27 -26.77 -10.96 22.14
N ALA A 28 -26.83 -12.19 21.59
CA ALA A 28 -25.85 -13.23 21.88
C ALA A 28 -24.44 -12.81 21.44
N TRP A 29 -24.32 -12.22 20.25
CA TRP A 29 -23.05 -11.70 19.75
C TRP A 29 -22.54 -10.52 20.59
N GLN A 30 -23.39 -9.60 21.05
CA GLN A 30 -23.00 -8.50 21.93
C GLN A 30 -22.36 -8.99 23.24
N SER A 31 -22.77 -10.17 23.72
CA SER A 31 -22.15 -10.80 24.89
C SER A 31 -20.77 -11.37 24.56
N SER A 32 -20.62 -12.11 23.45
CA SER A 32 -19.31 -12.64 23.03
C SER A 32 -18.35 -11.55 22.56
N ARG A 33 -18.84 -10.44 22.00
CA ARG A 33 -18.09 -9.24 21.62
C ARG A 33 -17.28 -8.71 22.79
N ARG A 34 -17.87 -8.61 23.99
CA ARG A 34 -17.15 -8.14 25.18
C ARG A 34 -16.01 -9.09 25.58
N ALA A 35 -16.23 -10.40 25.47
CA ALA A 35 -15.19 -11.39 25.71
C ALA A 35 -14.03 -11.24 24.70
N TRP A 36 -14.34 -11.03 23.42
CA TRP A 36 -13.36 -10.73 22.39
C TRP A 36 -12.57 -9.45 22.66
N GLN A 37 -13.23 -8.36 23.07
CA GLN A 37 -12.55 -7.11 23.42
C GLN A 37 -11.56 -7.29 24.57
N ASN A 38 -11.96 -8.00 25.62
CA ASN A 38 -11.08 -8.30 26.75
C ASN A 38 -9.88 -9.14 26.32
N LEU A 39 -10.10 -10.13 25.45
CA LEU A 39 -9.04 -10.99 24.95
C LEU A 39 -8.06 -10.23 24.06
N LEU A 40 -8.55 -9.47 23.07
CA LEU A 40 -7.73 -8.60 22.22
C LEU A 40 -6.94 -7.59 23.05
N ARG A 41 -7.58 -6.97 24.04
CA ARG A 41 -6.89 -6.07 24.98
C ARG A 41 -5.76 -6.78 25.72
N SER A 42 -6.00 -7.99 26.25
CA SER A 42 -4.95 -8.75 26.94
C SER A 42 -3.76 -9.08 26.03
N TRP A 43 -4.00 -9.36 24.75
CA TRP A 43 -2.94 -9.63 23.78
C TRP A 43 -2.11 -8.38 23.48
N LEU A 44 -2.79 -7.24 23.35
CA LEU A 44 -2.17 -5.95 23.08
C LEU A 44 -1.40 -5.46 24.30
N ASP A 45 -1.98 -5.47 25.51
CA ASP A 45 -1.33 -5.06 26.76
C ASP A 45 -0.07 -5.90 27.06
N ALA A 46 0.00 -7.16 26.58
CA ALA A 46 1.20 -7.99 26.69
C ALA A 46 2.33 -7.61 25.70
N ARG A 47 2.06 -6.71 24.75
CA ARG A 47 2.92 -6.41 23.59
C ARG A 47 3.20 -4.93 23.39
N VAL A 48 2.37 -4.06 23.90
CA VAL A 48 2.53 -2.61 23.73
C VAL A 48 2.45 -1.94 25.08
N ASP A 49 3.32 -0.97 25.30
CA ASP A 49 3.29 -0.16 26.50
C ASP A 49 2.28 0.99 26.36
N GLY A 50 1.73 1.39 27.50
CA GLY A 50 0.81 2.52 27.59
C GLY A 50 -0.67 2.12 27.45
N ASP A 51 -1.53 3.13 27.57
CA ASP A 51 -2.97 2.98 27.67
C ASP A 51 -3.71 3.51 26.43
N TRP A 52 -2.99 3.83 25.35
CA TRP A 52 -3.57 4.46 24.16
C TRP A 52 -4.72 3.64 23.59
N TYR A 53 -4.51 2.35 23.35
CA TYR A 53 -5.55 1.46 22.81
C TYR A 53 -6.78 1.40 23.73
N ALA A 54 -6.56 1.24 25.04
CA ALA A 54 -7.65 1.20 26.02
C ALA A 54 -8.45 2.50 26.05
N ARG A 55 -7.77 3.66 26.00
CA ARG A 55 -8.41 4.98 25.91
C ARG A 55 -9.22 5.11 24.62
N GLN A 56 -8.68 4.74 23.46
CA GLN A 56 -9.43 4.81 22.20
C GLN A 56 -10.67 3.91 22.21
N CYS A 57 -10.58 2.69 22.76
CA CYS A 57 -11.75 1.84 22.94
C CYS A 57 -12.80 2.47 23.85
N GLN A 58 -12.37 3.15 24.92
CA GLN A 58 -13.27 3.84 25.85
C GLN A 58 -13.94 5.05 25.19
N ASP A 59 -13.17 5.89 24.49
CA ASP A 59 -13.67 7.05 23.76
C ASP A 59 -14.73 6.59 22.74
N LEU A 60 -14.44 5.54 21.97
CA LEU A 60 -15.40 4.96 21.02
C LEU A 60 -16.65 4.42 21.75
N ALA A 61 -16.50 3.70 22.86
CA ALA A 61 -17.64 3.13 23.56
C ALA A 61 -18.60 4.21 24.14
N HIS A 62 -18.08 5.39 24.49
CA HIS A 62 -18.84 6.47 25.12
C HIS A 62 -19.13 7.67 24.20
N ALA A 63 -18.65 7.65 22.96
CA ALA A 63 -18.84 8.73 22.01
C ALA A 63 -20.32 9.02 21.73
N THR A 64 -20.68 10.29 21.82
CA THR A 64 -21.98 10.86 21.46
C THR A 64 -22.01 11.31 20.01
N ALA A 65 -23.17 11.73 19.50
CA ALA A 65 -23.28 12.24 18.14
C ALA A 65 -22.39 13.49 17.89
N SER A 66 -22.24 14.36 18.89
CA SER A 66 -21.37 15.55 18.80
C SER A 66 -19.89 15.20 18.70
N ASP A 67 -19.48 14.04 19.20
CA ASP A 67 -18.09 13.57 19.14
C ASP A 67 -17.73 13.01 17.76
N ARG A 68 -18.69 12.95 16.82
CA ARG A 68 -18.54 12.37 15.47
C ARG A 68 -17.85 10.99 15.53
N PRO A 69 -18.52 9.95 16.08
CA PRO A 69 -17.89 8.68 16.43
C PRO A 69 -17.19 7.95 15.28
N LEU A 70 -17.65 8.18 14.05
CA LEU A 70 -17.03 7.65 12.84
C LEU A 70 -15.66 8.30 12.59
N ASN A 71 -15.52 9.61 12.79
CA ASN A 71 -14.25 10.31 12.65
C ASN A 71 -13.25 9.88 13.73
N LEU A 72 -13.72 9.62 14.96
CA LEU A 72 -12.90 9.02 16.02
C LEU A 72 -12.40 7.64 15.62
N LEU A 73 -13.25 6.82 15.00
CA LEU A 73 -12.89 5.47 14.56
C LEU A 73 -11.87 5.52 13.41
N PHE A 74 -12.08 6.36 12.40
CA PHE A 74 -11.11 6.57 11.31
C PHE A 74 -9.76 7.03 11.84
N LYS A 75 -9.76 8.02 12.75
CA LYS A 75 -8.54 8.49 13.41
C LYS A 75 -7.83 7.34 14.10
N ALA A 76 -8.53 6.62 14.99
CA ALA A 76 -7.93 5.55 15.78
C ALA A 76 -7.42 4.40 14.91
N MET A 77 -8.16 3.99 13.88
CA MET A 77 -7.73 2.95 12.93
C MET A 77 -6.51 3.36 12.11
N GLY A 78 -6.50 4.60 11.62
CA GLY A 78 -5.42 5.15 10.82
C GLY A 78 -4.13 5.22 11.62
N ILE A 79 -4.15 5.83 12.82
CA ILE A 79 -2.93 6.03 13.63
C ILE A 79 -2.51 4.81 14.46
N ALA A 80 -3.29 3.72 14.48
CA ALA A 80 -2.96 2.51 15.25
C ALA A 80 -1.55 1.96 14.95
N PRO A 81 -1.08 1.85 13.69
CA PRO A 81 0.27 1.40 13.39
C PRO A 81 1.35 2.33 13.95
N ARG A 82 1.12 3.65 13.98
CA ARG A 82 2.06 4.64 14.55
C ARG A 82 2.17 4.52 16.07
N LYS A 83 1.05 4.22 16.74
CA LYS A 83 0.98 4.15 18.21
C LYS A 83 1.35 2.78 18.76
N LEU A 84 1.15 1.71 18.01
CA LEU A 84 1.28 0.33 18.48
C LEU A 84 2.33 -0.50 17.74
N GLY A 85 2.75 -0.06 16.54
CA GLY A 85 3.66 -0.80 15.66
C GLY A 85 2.99 -1.92 14.85
N LYS A 86 3.70 -2.42 13.84
CA LYS A 86 3.22 -3.44 12.87
C LYS A 86 3.80 -4.84 13.09
N ARG A 87 4.43 -5.09 14.26
CA ARG A 87 5.06 -6.38 14.55
C ARG A 87 4.03 -7.52 14.60
N ASP A 88 4.48 -8.73 14.30
CA ASP A 88 3.64 -9.92 14.41
C ASP A 88 3.01 -10.04 15.80
N LEU A 89 1.72 -10.41 15.83
CA LEU A 89 1.00 -10.64 17.07
C LEU A 89 1.55 -11.87 17.79
N ALA A 90 2.02 -12.91 17.09
CA ALA A 90 2.73 -14.06 17.68
C ALA A 90 2.12 -14.56 19.01
N LEU A 91 0.88 -15.06 18.97
CA LEU A 91 0.17 -15.55 20.15
C LEU A 91 0.86 -16.79 20.74
N SER A 92 0.94 -16.85 22.07
CA SER A 92 1.31 -18.06 22.80
C SER A 92 0.25 -19.15 22.66
N GLY A 93 0.62 -20.41 22.92
CA GLY A 93 -0.35 -21.51 22.90
C GLY A 93 -1.53 -21.29 23.87
N THR A 94 -1.30 -20.66 25.02
CA THR A 94 -2.35 -20.33 25.99
C THR A 94 -3.31 -19.27 25.45
N GLU A 95 -2.79 -18.19 24.85
CA GLU A 95 -3.60 -17.13 24.24
C GLU A 95 -4.45 -17.66 23.08
N GLN A 96 -3.83 -18.50 22.22
CA GLN A 96 -4.53 -19.14 21.11
C GLN A 96 -5.64 -20.09 21.61
N ASN A 97 -5.37 -20.86 22.66
CA ASN A 97 -6.38 -21.74 23.27
C ASN A 97 -7.57 -20.95 23.84
N ALA A 98 -7.32 -19.80 24.48
CA ALA A 98 -8.38 -18.92 24.98
C ALA A 98 -9.30 -18.42 23.83
N ALA A 99 -8.73 -18.09 22.67
CA ALA A 99 -9.52 -17.73 21.50
C ALA A 99 -10.33 -18.90 20.94
N LEU A 100 -9.75 -20.11 20.92
CA LEU A 100 -10.44 -21.31 20.45
C LEU A 100 -11.65 -21.70 21.31
N VAL A 101 -11.64 -21.33 22.60
CA VAL A 101 -12.82 -21.48 23.48
C VAL A 101 -13.97 -20.56 23.05
N LEU A 102 -13.66 -19.34 22.60
CA LEU A 102 -14.67 -18.40 22.10
C LEU A 102 -15.17 -18.76 20.70
N GLN A 103 -14.27 -19.18 19.81
CA GLN A 103 -14.59 -19.57 18.44
C GLN A 103 -13.69 -20.72 17.98
N PRO A 104 -14.25 -21.94 17.85
CA PRO A 104 -13.54 -23.05 17.24
C PRO A 104 -13.06 -22.71 15.82
N GLY A 105 -11.80 -23.05 15.54
CA GLY A 105 -11.18 -22.79 14.24
C GLY A 105 -10.65 -21.36 14.05
N PHE A 106 -10.72 -20.50 15.06
CA PHE A 106 -10.03 -19.20 15.04
C PHE A 106 -8.52 -19.36 14.91
N ASP A 107 -7.89 -18.55 14.07
CA ASP A 107 -6.44 -18.57 13.83
C ASP A 107 -5.92 -17.16 13.51
N ALA A 108 -5.21 -16.57 14.48
CA ALA A 108 -4.58 -15.24 14.36
C ALA A 108 -3.05 -15.33 14.13
N SER A 109 -2.52 -16.48 13.67
CA SER A 109 -1.08 -16.68 13.48
C SER A 109 -0.42 -15.73 12.47
N ARG A 110 -1.22 -15.09 11.62
CA ARG A 110 -0.77 -14.12 10.60
C ARG A 110 -1.24 -12.68 10.88
N TRP A 111 -1.75 -12.43 12.08
CA TRP A 111 -2.15 -11.08 12.49
C TRP A 111 -0.94 -10.32 13.01
N SER A 112 -0.89 -9.01 12.74
CA SER A 112 0.00 -8.06 13.39
C SER A 112 -0.69 -7.38 14.59
N VAL A 113 0.10 -6.69 15.41
CA VAL A 113 -0.38 -5.89 16.55
C VAL A 113 -1.39 -4.82 16.11
N ASP A 114 -1.09 -4.05 15.05
CA ASP A 114 -1.99 -3.01 14.55
C ASP A 114 -3.28 -3.58 13.96
N GLN A 115 -3.24 -4.73 13.28
CA GLN A 115 -4.42 -5.42 12.76
C GLN A 115 -5.35 -5.86 13.90
N ALA A 116 -4.80 -6.47 14.96
CA ALA A 116 -5.58 -6.85 16.14
C ALA A 116 -6.22 -5.63 16.83
N ALA A 117 -5.48 -4.51 16.93
CA ALA A 117 -6.01 -3.27 17.47
C ALA A 117 -7.13 -2.68 16.61
N ARG A 118 -6.97 -2.63 15.28
CA ARG A 118 -8.01 -2.16 14.35
C ARG A 118 -9.29 -2.97 14.47
N VAL A 119 -9.20 -4.30 14.51
CA VAL A 119 -10.37 -5.17 14.75
C VAL A 119 -11.02 -4.84 16.10
N GLY A 120 -10.22 -4.68 17.16
CA GLY A 120 -10.70 -4.33 18.48
C GLY A 120 -11.40 -2.96 18.57
N LEU A 121 -10.92 -1.96 17.83
CA LEU A 121 -11.55 -0.63 17.71
C LEU A 121 -12.91 -0.72 17.02
N VAL A 122 -13.04 -1.54 15.96
CA VAL A 122 -14.33 -1.82 15.31
C VAL A 122 -15.30 -2.48 16.29
N LEU A 123 -14.84 -3.47 17.07
CA LEU A 123 -15.65 -4.10 18.11
C LEU A 123 -16.06 -3.10 19.20
N ALA A 124 -15.22 -2.13 19.56
CA ALA A 124 -15.57 -1.07 20.51
C ALA A 124 -16.65 -0.14 19.97
N ALA A 125 -16.50 0.30 18.71
CA ALA A 125 -17.52 1.10 18.03
C ALA A 125 -18.83 0.34 17.84
N ALA A 126 -18.80 -0.98 17.68
CA ALA A 126 -19.99 -1.81 17.52
C ALA A 126 -20.86 -1.91 18.80
N GLY A 127 -20.31 -1.58 19.97
CA GLY A 127 -21.03 -1.68 21.24
C GLY A 127 -22.23 -0.76 21.38
N ARG A 128 -22.28 0.33 20.59
CA ARG A 128 -23.38 1.32 20.59
C ARG A 128 -24.40 1.10 19.47
N LEU A 129 -24.17 0.12 18.59
CA LEU A 129 -25.05 -0.10 17.44
C LEU A 129 -26.32 -0.85 17.87
N PRO A 130 -27.48 -0.54 17.27
CA PRO A 130 -28.74 -1.16 17.65
C PRO A 130 -28.86 -2.61 17.22
N ASP A 131 -28.30 -2.98 16.06
CA ASP A 131 -28.48 -4.28 15.42
C ASP A 131 -27.34 -4.62 14.44
N GLY A 132 -27.42 -5.81 13.83
CA GLY A 132 -26.46 -6.28 12.83
C GLY A 132 -26.50 -5.51 11.50
N ALA A 133 -27.63 -4.89 11.14
CA ALA A 133 -27.74 -4.08 9.93
C ALA A 133 -26.96 -2.76 10.07
N ALA A 134 -27.02 -2.12 11.23
CA ALA A 134 -26.20 -0.96 11.56
C ALA A 134 -24.70 -1.32 11.61
N PHE A 135 -24.35 -2.52 12.07
CA PHE A 135 -22.97 -3.02 11.99
C PHE A 135 -22.51 -3.24 10.55
N ALA A 136 -23.36 -3.83 9.70
CA ALA A 136 -23.07 -3.99 8.27
C ALA A 136 -22.84 -2.63 7.59
N ALA A 137 -23.68 -1.64 7.85
CA ALA A 137 -23.52 -0.29 7.31
C ALA A 137 -22.22 0.39 7.78
N LEU A 138 -21.84 0.23 9.06
CA LEU A 138 -20.54 0.70 9.55
C LEU A 138 -19.38 0.01 8.82
N LEU A 139 -19.45 -1.32 8.68
CA LEU A 139 -18.41 -2.09 8.01
C LEU A 139 -18.30 -1.72 6.52
N ASP A 140 -19.41 -1.40 5.86
CA ASP A 140 -19.43 -0.90 4.49
C ASP A 140 -18.75 0.46 4.37
N GLU A 141 -19.08 1.40 5.26
CA GLU A 141 -18.45 2.73 5.30
C GLU A 141 -16.94 2.63 5.51
N LEU A 142 -16.50 1.81 6.46
CA LEU A 142 -15.08 1.59 6.74
C LEU A 142 -14.37 0.90 5.56
N SER A 143 -14.98 -0.12 4.95
CA SER A 143 -14.35 -0.87 3.87
C SER A 143 -14.23 -0.06 2.58
N ASN A 144 -15.24 0.76 2.27
CA ASN A 144 -15.24 1.59 1.06
C ASN A 144 -14.19 2.71 1.12
N GLN A 145 -13.77 3.10 2.33
CA GLN A 145 -12.85 4.22 2.55
C GLN A 145 -11.49 3.78 3.09
N GLY A 146 -11.38 2.54 3.56
CA GLY A 146 -10.17 1.97 4.12
C GLY A 146 -9.11 1.71 3.05
N ASP A 147 -7.85 1.98 3.39
CA ASP A 147 -6.72 1.50 2.59
C ASP A 147 -6.62 -0.04 2.62
N ILE A 148 -5.68 -0.62 1.86
CA ILE A 148 -5.52 -2.08 1.78
C ILE A 148 -5.26 -2.71 3.16
N GLN A 149 -4.49 -2.06 4.03
CA GLN A 149 -4.15 -2.60 5.35
C GLN A 149 -5.33 -2.52 6.31
N GLU A 150 -6.11 -1.45 6.24
CA GLU A 150 -7.38 -1.33 6.97
C GLU A 150 -8.38 -2.38 6.49
N GLN A 151 -8.52 -2.58 5.17
CA GLN A 151 -9.39 -3.62 4.61
C GLN A 151 -8.96 -5.03 5.06
N ILE A 152 -7.66 -5.34 5.06
CA ILE A 152 -7.15 -6.62 5.59
C ILE A 152 -7.64 -6.83 7.03
N ALA A 153 -7.47 -5.83 7.91
CA ALA A 153 -7.93 -5.94 9.30
C ALA A 153 -9.46 -6.09 9.38
N LEU A 154 -10.22 -5.34 8.58
CA LEU A 154 -11.68 -5.45 8.54
C LEU A 154 -12.14 -6.85 8.13
N TYR A 155 -11.52 -7.46 7.12
CA TYR A 155 -11.87 -8.79 6.65
C TYR A 155 -11.37 -9.92 7.56
N GLN A 156 -10.19 -9.77 8.18
CA GLN A 156 -9.74 -10.65 9.28
C GLN A 156 -10.76 -10.62 10.44
N GLY A 157 -11.30 -9.44 10.73
CA GLY A 157 -12.30 -9.22 11.78
C GLY A 157 -13.59 -10.03 11.62
N PHE A 158 -13.92 -10.52 10.41
CA PHE A 158 -15.08 -11.41 10.20
C PHE A 158 -15.06 -12.63 11.12
N ALA A 159 -13.87 -13.10 11.51
CA ALA A 159 -13.75 -14.20 12.46
C ALA A 159 -14.38 -13.91 13.85
N LEU A 160 -14.54 -12.62 14.20
CA LEU A 160 -15.09 -12.11 15.46
C LEU A 160 -16.43 -11.38 15.31
N TYR A 161 -16.84 -11.05 14.08
CA TYR A 161 -18.06 -10.30 13.76
C TYR A 161 -19.33 -11.16 13.90
N PRO A 162 -20.53 -10.54 13.95
CA PRO A 162 -21.76 -11.30 14.08
C PRO A 162 -21.96 -12.24 12.88
N ARG A 163 -22.56 -13.40 13.16
CA ARG A 163 -23.02 -14.33 12.13
C ARG A 163 -24.40 -13.89 11.64
N ASP A 164 -24.43 -12.71 11.03
CA ASP A 164 -25.64 -12.04 10.59
C ASP A 164 -25.70 -12.00 9.04
N PRO A 165 -26.83 -12.39 8.41
CA PRO A 165 -27.02 -12.30 6.97
C PRO A 165 -26.77 -10.90 6.38
N ALA A 166 -26.90 -9.82 7.14
CA ALA A 166 -26.62 -8.46 6.70
C ALA A 166 -25.16 -8.28 6.21
N LEU A 167 -24.22 -9.10 6.71
CA LEU A 167 -22.80 -9.03 6.31
C LEU A 167 -22.52 -9.79 4.99
N LEU A 168 -23.49 -10.52 4.43
CA LEU A 168 -23.28 -11.33 3.22
C LEU A 168 -22.91 -10.50 2.00
N ALA A 169 -23.45 -9.28 1.88
CA ALA A 169 -23.10 -8.37 0.79
C ALA A 169 -21.60 -8.03 0.80
N ARG A 170 -21.09 -7.63 1.98
CA ARG A 170 -19.66 -7.30 2.19
C ARG A 170 -18.76 -8.53 2.06
N ALA A 171 -19.18 -9.68 2.59
CA ALA A 171 -18.48 -10.94 2.36
C ALA A 171 -18.38 -11.28 0.87
N GLY A 172 -19.44 -11.02 0.11
CA GLY A 172 -19.45 -11.17 -1.35
C GLY A 172 -18.43 -10.28 -2.05
N GLU A 173 -18.23 -9.04 -1.59
CA GLU A 173 -17.17 -8.16 -2.11
C GLU A 173 -15.76 -8.72 -1.85
N ALA A 174 -15.50 -9.27 -0.65
CA ALA A 174 -14.25 -9.96 -0.37
C ALA A 174 -14.00 -11.12 -1.34
N VAL A 175 -15.02 -11.96 -1.58
CA VAL A 175 -14.93 -13.06 -2.55
C VAL A 175 -14.71 -12.55 -3.97
N ARG A 176 -15.26 -11.38 -4.34
CA ARG A 176 -15.06 -10.74 -5.65
C ARG A 176 -13.75 -9.96 -5.78
N SER A 177 -13.09 -9.61 -4.68
CA SER A 177 -11.85 -8.83 -4.69
C SER A 177 -10.70 -9.50 -5.46
N GLY A 178 -10.11 -8.79 -6.43
CA GLY A 178 -8.87 -9.19 -7.09
C GLY A 178 -7.61 -8.88 -6.30
N ILE A 179 -7.73 -8.18 -5.16
CA ILE A 179 -6.61 -7.82 -4.30
C ILE A 179 -6.29 -9.02 -3.41
N ARG A 180 -5.21 -9.74 -3.75
CA ARG A 180 -4.83 -11.02 -3.12
C ARG A 180 -4.77 -10.96 -1.57
N PRO A 181 -4.14 -9.97 -0.92
CA PRO A 181 -4.14 -9.86 0.54
C PRO A 181 -5.55 -9.70 1.15
N VAL A 182 -6.42 -8.91 0.52
CA VAL A 182 -7.80 -8.67 0.97
C VAL A 182 -8.63 -9.94 0.85
N PHE A 183 -8.52 -10.65 -0.27
CA PHE A 183 -9.18 -11.95 -0.43
C PHE A 183 -8.66 -12.96 0.60
N ALA A 184 -7.34 -13.05 0.80
CA ALA A 184 -6.72 -13.97 1.74
C ALA A 184 -7.15 -13.70 3.20
N ALA A 185 -7.28 -12.43 3.59
CA ALA A 185 -7.75 -12.02 4.91
C ALA A 185 -9.17 -12.54 5.24
N PHE A 186 -10.04 -12.62 4.22
CA PHE A 186 -11.38 -13.16 4.38
C PHE A 186 -11.42 -14.69 4.25
N ALA A 187 -10.75 -15.26 3.25
CA ALA A 187 -10.90 -16.67 2.88
C ALA A 187 -10.04 -17.61 3.74
N LEU A 188 -8.83 -17.21 4.13
CA LEU A 188 -7.86 -18.06 4.81
C LEU A 188 -7.93 -17.83 6.32
N ARG A 189 -7.81 -18.91 7.10
CA ARG A 189 -7.72 -18.83 8.59
C ARG A 189 -8.93 -18.13 9.23
N ASN A 190 -10.05 -18.08 8.53
CA ASN A 190 -11.26 -17.42 8.98
C ASN A 190 -12.40 -18.45 9.07
N PRO A 191 -12.98 -18.69 10.27
CA PRO A 191 -14.09 -19.64 10.42
C PRO A 191 -15.45 -19.07 9.98
N TRP A 192 -15.55 -17.80 9.60
CA TRP A 192 -16.81 -17.17 9.21
C TRP A 192 -17.35 -17.67 7.86
N PRO A 193 -16.55 -17.77 6.78
CA PRO A 193 -17.03 -18.20 5.47
C PRO A 193 -17.71 -19.58 5.49
N GLN A 194 -17.14 -20.55 6.21
CA GLN A 194 -17.72 -21.90 6.31
C GLN A 194 -19.11 -21.88 6.95
N ALA A 195 -19.34 -20.98 7.92
CA ALA A 195 -20.57 -20.94 8.68
C ALA A 195 -21.69 -20.17 7.96
N MET A 196 -21.33 -19.16 7.16
CA MET A 196 -22.29 -18.15 6.67
C MET A 196 -22.43 -18.08 5.16
N LEU A 197 -21.40 -18.38 4.36
CA LEU A 197 -21.51 -18.24 2.91
C LEU A 197 -22.54 -19.22 2.33
N PRO A 198 -23.42 -18.77 1.41
CA PRO A 198 -24.20 -19.67 0.57
C PRO A 198 -23.28 -20.62 -0.20
N GLN A 199 -23.76 -21.83 -0.49
CA GLN A 199 -22.94 -22.89 -1.11
C GLN A 199 -22.30 -22.46 -2.44
N ALA A 200 -23.03 -21.78 -3.31
CA ALA A 200 -22.47 -21.25 -4.56
C ALA A 200 -21.33 -20.25 -4.32
N ALA A 201 -21.49 -19.32 -3.36
CA ALA A 201 -20.46 -18.33 -3.03
C ALA A 201 -19.21 -18.98 -2.40
N TRP A 202 -19.43 -20.01 -1.56
CA TRP A 202 -18.36 -20.85 -1.02
C TRP A 202 -17.56 -21.54 -2.13
N ASN A 203 -18.23 -22.19 -3.07
CA ASN A 203 -17.59 -22.86 -4.20
C ASN A 203 -16.76 -21.85 -5.05
N GLN A 204 -17.32 -20.67 -5.33
CA GLN A 204 -16.61 -19.60 -6.05
C GLN A 204 -15.36 -19.10 -5.29
N MET A 205 -15.44 -18.97 -3.96
CA MET A 205 -14.28 -18.61 -3.13
C MET A 205 -13.16 -19.66 -3.25
N LEU A 206 -13.49 -20.95 -3.14
CA LEU A 206 -12.48 -22.01 -3.28
C LEU A 206 -11.81 -22.00 -4.66
N VAL A 207 -12.60 -21.88 -5.72
CA VAL A 207 -12.11 -21.83 -7.10
C VAL A 207 -11.20 -20.62 -7.31
N LYS A 208 -11.60 -19.45 -6.79
CA LYS A 208 -10.82 -18.21 -6.89
C LYS A 208 -9.46 -18.30 -6.19
N THR A 209 -9.39 -19.07 -5.10
CA THR A 209 -8.13 -19.29 -4.37
C THR A 209 -7.03 -19.83 -5.31
N PHE A 210 -7.37 -20.65 -6.31
CA PHE A 210 -6.44 -21.13 -7.34
C PHE A 210 -6.05 -20.09 -8.40
N PHE A 211 -6.89 -19.09 -8.65
CA PHE A 211 -6.58 -17.99 -9.58
C PHE A 211 -5.68 -16.94 -8.95
N LEU A 212 -5.63 -16.88 -7.62
CA LEU A 212 -4.78 -15.98 -6.84
C LEU A 212 -3.51 -16.68 -6.32
N ASP A 213 -3.24 -17.92 -6.77
CA ASP A 213 -2.12 -18.76 -6.32
C ASP A 213 -2.01 -18.82 -4.78
N LEU A 214 -3.15 -18.99 -4.11
CA LEU A 214 -3.24 -19.15 -2.66
C LEU A 214 -3.42 -20.62 -2.27
N PRO A 215 -2.93 -21.03 -1.09
CA PRO A 215 -3.15 -22.38 -0.58
C PRO A 215 -4.59 -22.56 -0.09
N LEU A 216 -5.13 -23.78 -0.21
CA LEU A 216 -6.45 -24.12 0.32
C LEU A 216 -6.40 -24.66 1.75
N TRP A 217 -5.32 -25.32 2.16
CA TRP A 217 -5.21 -25.94 3.47
C TRP A 217 -5.53 -25.04 4.68
N PRO A 218 -5.35 -23.70 4.66
CA PRO A 218 -5.75 -22.84 5.79
C PRO A 218 -7.25 -22.55 5.85
N ILE A 219 -8.05 -22.97 4.87
CA ILE A 219 -9.50 -22.77 4.83
C ILE A 219 -10.17 -23.84 5.69
N GLN A 220 -10.94 -23.41 6.69
CA GLN A 220 -11.69 -24.29 7.59
C GLN A 220 -12.94 -24.83 6.89
N GLY A 221 -13.30 -26.09 7.16
CA GLY A 221 -14.60 -26.63 6.71
C GLY A 221 -14.63 -27.21 5.29
N LEU A 222 -13.48 -27.35 4.61
CA LEU A 222 -13.40 -27.91 3.25
C LEU A 222 -14.15 -29.24 3.11
N ALA A 223 -13.88 -30.20 4.00
CA ALA A 223 -14.50 -31.53 3.93
C ALA A 223 -16.02 -31.50 4.18
N GLY A 224 -16.49 -30.62 5.07
CA GLY A 224 -17.92 -30.52 5.41
C GLY A 224 -18.76 -29.81 4.34
N ARG A 225 -18.12 -29.08 3.44
CA ARG A 225 -18.79 -28.26 2.41
C ARG A 225 -18.43 -28.65 0.97
N ALA A 226 -17.68 -29.73 0.78
CA ALA A 226 -17.37 -30.23 -0.55
C ALA A 226 -18.61 -30.93 -1.14
N ASP A 227 -19.32 -30.26 -2.04
CA ASP A 227 -20.51 -30.77 -2.71
C ASP A 227 -20.19 -31.27 -4.14
N GLU A 228 -21.20 -31.86 -4.77
CA GLU A 228 -21.07 -32.40 -6.13
C GLU A 228 -20.74 -31.31 -7.15
N GLU A 229 -21.38 -30.14 -7.03
CA GLU A 229 -21.17 -29.00 -7.93
C GLU A 229 -19.72 -28.51 -7.89
N LEU A 230 -19.11 -28.39 -6.70
CA LEU A 230 -17.69 -28.07 -6.58
C LEU A 230 -16.83 -29.10 -7.34
N GLY A 231 -17.16 -30.38 -7.23
CA GLY A 231 -16.47 -31.44 -7.96
C GLY A 231 -16.52 -31.26 -9.48
N GLU A 232 -17.69 -30.89 -10.01
CA GLU A 232 -17.85 -30.62 -11.45
C GLU A 232 -17.07 -29.38 -11.90
N ILE A 233 -17.15 -28.27 -11.15
CA ILE A 233 -16.40 -27.05 -11.45
C ILE A 233 -14.89 -27.31 -11.48
N LEU A 234 -14.38 -28.11 -10.54
CA LEU A 234 -12.97 -28.47 -10.49
C LEU A 234 -12.54 -29.39 -11.65
N CYS A 235 -13.43 -30.27 -12.11
CA CYS A 235 -13.17 -31.09 -13.30
C CYS A 235 -13.05 -30.22 -14.56
N ASP A 236 -13.92 -29.21 -14.70
CA ASP A 236 -13.88 -28.29 -15.83
C ASP A 236 -12.61 -27.41 -15.78
N LEU A 237 -12.25 -26.89 -14.60
CA LEU A 237 -10.99 -26.16 -14.40
C LEU A 237 -9.77 -27.03 -14.75
N ALA A 238 -9.78 -28.31 -14.36
CA ALA A 238 -8.70 -29.23 -14.68
C ALA A 238 -8.57 -29.45 -16.20
N ALA A 239 -9.69 -29.63 -16.90
CA ALA A 239 -9.73 -29.79 -18.35
C ALA A 239 -9.24 -28.53 -19.08
N GLU A 240 -9.67 -27.33 -18.64
CA GLU A 240 -9.25 -26.05 -19.21
C GLU A 240 -7.73 -25.84 -19.06
N ARG A 241 -7.19 -26.07 -17.86
CA ARG A 241 -5.75 -25.95 -17.58
C ARG A 241 -4.94 -26.94 -18.42
N ALA A 242 -5.41 -28.18 -18.54
CA ALA A 242 -4.76 -29.21 -19.36
C ALA A 242 -4.75 -28.84 -20.85
N ALA A 243 -5.88 -28.34 -21.39
CA ALA A 243 -5.98 -27.87 -22.77
C ALA A 243 -5.04 -26.70 -23.07
N ALA A 244 -4.78 -25.85 -22.07
CA ALA A 244 -3.84 -24.73 -22.16
C ALA A 244 -2.38 -25.11 -21.87
N GLY A 245 -2.07 -26.39 -21.61
CA GLY A 245 -0.72 -26.83 -21.23
C GLY A 245 -0.22 -26.30 -19.89
N ARG A 246 -1.13 -25.87 -19.00
CA ARG A 246 -0.81 -25.30 -17.68
C ARG A 246 -0.86 -26.35 -16.58
N GLY A 247 0.02 -26.23 -15.59
CA GLY A 247 0.01 -27.08 -14.40
C GLY A 247 -1.24 -26.90 -13.54
N LEU A 248 -1.66 -27.96 -12.86
CA LEU A 248 -2.70 -27.93 -11.84
C LEU A 248 -2.09 -27.78 -10.44
N ASN A 249 -2.72 -26.97 -9.61
CA ASN A 249 -2.40 -26.92 -8.18
C ASN A 249 -2.73 -28.29 -7.55
N PRO A 250 -1.79 -28.94 -6.84
CA PRO A 250 -2.01 -30.25 -6.21
C PRO A 250 -3.19 -30.31 -5.24
N GLU A 251 -3.59 -29.19 -4.63
CA GLU A 251 -4.71 -29.15 -3.68
C GLU A 251 -6.08 -29.39 -4.35
N ILE A 252 -6.19 -29.26 -5.69
CA ILE A 252 -7.41 -29.62 -6.44
C ILE A 252 -7.79 -31.09 -6.20
N TRP A 253 -6.78 -31.98 -6.19
CA TRP A 253 -7.02 -33.42 -6.02
C TRP A 253 -7.62 -33.75 -4.66
N ARG A 254 -7.24 -33.00 -3.62
CA ARG A 254 -7.81 -33.11 -2.29
C ARG A 254 -9.29 -32.76 -2.29
N LEU A 255 -9.68 -31.66 -2.94
CA LEU A 255 -11.09 -31.28 -3.04
C LEU A 255 -11.92 -32.28 -3.87
N LEU A 256 -11.38 -32.77 -5.00
CA LEU A 256 -12.03 -33.82 -5.79
C LEU A 256 -12.21 -35.12 -5.01
N ALA A 257 -11.29 -35.42 -4.08
CA ALA A 257 -11.40 -36.59 -3.21
C ALA A 257 -12.44 -36.41 -2.09
N LEU A 258 -12.67 -35.17 -1.65
CA LEU A 258 -13.64 -34.82 -0.60
C LEU A 258 -15.06 -34.68 -1.16
N SER A 259 -15.21 -34.24 -2.41
CA SER A 259 -16.52 -34.05 -3.03
C SER A 259 -17.14 -35.39 -3.47
N PRO A 260 -18.48 -35.50 -3.51
CA PRO A 260 -19.18 -36.69 -4.00
C PRO A 260 -19.24 -36.79 -5.53
N SER A 261 -18.45 -36.01 -6.30
CA SER A 261 -18.51 -36.03 -7.77
C SER A 261 -17.95 -37.32 -8.36
N HIS A 262 -18.80 -38.01 -9.11
CA HIS A 262 -18.45 -39.25 -9.79
C HIS A 262 -17.40 -39.03 -10.89
N ARG A 263 -17.47 -37.90 -11.60
CA ARG A 263 -16.49 -37.46 -12.59
C ARG A 263 -15.16 -37.13 -11.92
N GLY A 264 -15.18 -36.41 -10.80
CA GLY A 264 -14.01 -36.09 -9.99
C GLY A 264 -13.26 -37.34 -9.52
N HIS A 265 -13.98 -38.35 -9.02
CA HIS A 265 -13.38 -39.61 -8.61
C HIS A 265 -12.78 -40.40 -9.78
N ALA A 266 -13.40 -40.35 -10.96
CA ALA A 266 -12.84 -40.96 -12.16
C ALA A 266 -11.54 -40.28 -12.59
N LEU A 267 -11.53 -38.94 -12.64
CA LEU A 267 -10.35 -38.14 -12.98
C LEU A 267 -9.21 -38.37 -11.99
N LEU A 268 -9.51 -38.42 -10.68
CA LEU A 268 -8.51 -38.72 -9.66
C LEU A 268 -7.91 -40.11 -9.85
N ARG A 269 -8.73 -41.13 -10.12
CA ARG A 269 -8.25 -42.51 -10.37
C ARG A 269 -7.34 -42.58 -11.60
N GLU A 270 -7.73 -41.94 -12.68
CA GLU A 270 -6.93 -41.87 -13.91
C GLU A 270 -5.59 -41.19 -13.65
N ARG A 271 -5.60 -40.06 -12.94
CA ARG A 271 -4.36 -39.37 -12.57
C ARG A 271 -3.49 -40.22 -11.65
N PHE A 272 -4.07 -40.88 -10.66
CA PHE A 272 -3.35 -41.75 -9.74
C PHE A 272 -2.66 -42.92 -10.46
N ALA A 273 -3.34 -43.53 -11.46
CA ALA A 273 -2.80 -44.65 -12.22
C ALA A 273 -1.70 -44.24 -13.23
N SER A 274 -1.77 -43.03 -13.77
CA SER A 274 -0.81 -42.52 -14.75
C SER A 274 0.40 -41.80 -14.13
N GLU A 275 0.30 -41.37 -12.87
CA GLU A 275 1.35 -40.63 -12.18
C GLU A 275 2.49 -41.55 -11.72
N ARG A 276 3.74 -41.09 -11.92
CA ARG A 276 4.92 -41.88 -11.52
C ARG A 276 5.12 -41.83 -10.01
N ASP A 277 5.47 -42.97 -9.40
CA ASP A 277 5.63 -43.08 -7.94
C ASP A 277 6.64 -42.09 -7.33
N GLY A 278 7.66 -41.68 -8.09
CA GLY A 278 8.68 -40.70 -7.67
C GLY A 278 8.38 -39.25 -8.02
N SER A 279 7.20 -38.93 -8.55
CA SER A 279 6.87 -37.55 -8.93
C SER A 279 6.51 -36.68 -7.72
N MET A 280 6.66 -35.36 -7.87
CA MET A 280 6.27 -34.40 -6.83
C MET A 280 4.75 -34.38 -6.57
N LEU A 281 3.92 -34.91 -7.49
CA LEU A 281 2.45 -34.93 -7.35
C LEU A 281 1.93 -36.15 -6.59
N MET A 282 2.62 -37.29 -6.67
CA MET A 282 2.20 -38.55 -6.06
C MET A 282 1.91 -38.44 -4.54
N PRO A 283 2.70 -37.71 -3.72
CA PRO A 283 2.36 -37.49 -2.31
C PRO A 283 1.00 -36.81 -2.09
N ALA A 284 0.67 -35.81 -2.92
CA ALA A 284 -0.61 -35.09 -2.82
C ALA A 284 -1.79 -35.99 -3.20
N LEU A 285 -1.65 -36.82 -4.24
CA LEU A 285 -2.68 -37.78 -4.66
C LEU A 285 -2.92 -38.86 -3.58
N ARG A 286 -1.86 -39.34 -2.93
CA ARG A 286 -1.97 -40.30 -1.81
C ARG A 286 -2.68 -39.68 -0.61
N LEU A 287 -2.34 -38.45 -0.24
CA LEU A 287 -3.01 -37.73 0.84
C LEU A 287 -4.50 -37.53 0.53
N ALA A 288 -4.80 -37.03 -0.68
CA ALA A 288 -6.17 -36.85 -1.15
C ALA A 288 -6.99 -38.15 -1.06
N ALA A 289 -6.42 -39.26 -1.53
CA ALA A 289 -7.07 -40.56 -1.44
C ALA A 289 -7.32 -41.00 0.01
N GLN A 290 -6.33 -40.84 0.90
CA GLN A 290 -6.43 -41.22 2.30
C GLN A 290 -7.48 -40.42 3.08
N GLU A 291 -7.61 -39.13 2.79
CA GLU A 291 -8.58 -38.24 3.44
C GLU A 291 -10.00 -38.38 2.87
N SER A 292 -10.18 -39.07 1.74
CA SER A 292 -11.48 -39.17 1.08
C SER A 292 -12.53 -39.89 1.95
N PRO A 293 -13.72 -39.31 2.17
CA PRO A 293 -14.84 -40.00 2.81
C PRO A 293 -15.37 -41.17 1.94
N HIS A 294 -15.01 -41.23 0.65
CA HIS A 294 -15.51 -42.21 -0.31
C HIS A 294 -14.59 -43.44 -0.40
N GLN A 295 -15.15 -44.62 -0.10
CA GLN A 295 -14.39 -45.87 -0.06
C GLN A 295 -13.65 -46.20 -1.36
N ALA A 296 -14.26 -45.91 -2.52
CA ALA A 296 -13.67 -46.18 -3.83
C ALA A 296 -12.38 -45.37 -4.07
N VAL A 297 -12.33 -44.12 -3.59
CA VAL A 297 -11.16 -43.26 -3.70
C VAL A 297 -10.12 -43.65 -2.63
N ARG A 298 -10.57 -43.95 -1.41
CA ARG A 298 -9.69 -44.38 -0.30
C ARG A 298 -8.93 -45.67 -0.59
N ALA A 299 -9.52 -46.56 -1.37
CA ALA A 299 -8.90 -47.81 -1.80
C ALA A 299 -7.62 -47.61 -2.65
N LEU A 300 -7.42 -46.43 -3.26
CA LEU A 300 -6.23 -46.12 -4.05
C LEU A 300 -4.95 -46.00 -3.20
N ALA A 301 -5.09 -45.63 -1.92
CA ALA A 301 -3.97 -45.41 -1.02
C ALA A 301 -4.27 -45.99 0.38
N PRO A 302 -4.23 -47.33 0.56
CA PRO A 302 -4.48 -47.95 1.86
C PRO A 302 -3.48 -47.44 2.91
N PRO A 303 -3.90 -47.31 4.19
CA PRO A 303 -3.02 -46.81 5.25
C PRO A 303 -1.78 -47.69 5.39
N ARG A 304 -0.58 -47.09 5.30
CA ARG A 304 0.68 -47.82 5.51
C ARG A 304 0.75 -48.31 6.95
N ARG A 305 1.07 -49.60 7.14
CA ARG A 305 1.54 -50.11 8.44
C ARG A 305 2.78 -49.30 8.87
N PRO A 306 2.99 -49.03 10.17
CA PRO A 306 4.14 -48.27 10.62
C PRO A 306 5.42 -49.06 10.35
N GLU A 307 6.18 -48.67 9.33
CA GLU A 307 7.51 -49.21 9.07
C GLU A 307 8.55 -48.55 9.98
N ARG A 308 9.38 -49.40 10.59
CA ARG A 308 10.51 -49.06 11.45
C ARG A 308 11.42 -48.03 10.78
N ARG A 309 11.81 -47.00 11.55
CA ARG A 309 12.92 -46.10 11.22
C ARG A 309 14.16 -46.93 10.85
N LEU A 310 14.64 -46.76 9.62
CA LEU A 310 16.03 -47.03 9.26
C LEU A 310 16.77 -45.70 9.14
N ARG A 311 17.86 -45.62 9.89
CA ARG A 311 18.83 -44.53 9.94
C ARG A 311 19.84 -44.64 8.78
N THR A 312 20.45 -43.48 8.46
CA THR A 312 21.68 -43.23 7.68
C THR A 312 21.57 -43.49 6.17
N SER A 313 22.15 -42.71 5.26
CA SER A 313 23.33 -41.82 5.27
C SER A 313 23.16 -40.78 4.13
N GLY A 314 23.47 -39.50 4.29
CA GLY A 314 24.81 -38.98 4.02
C GLY A 314 25.20 -39.11 2.54
N ARG A 315 25.00 -38.04 1.75
CA ARG A 315 25.85 -37.69 0.59
C ARG A 315 25.53 -36.29 0.04
N ASN A 316 26.53 -35.42 0.15
CA ASN A 316 26.62 -34.09 -0.45
C ASN A 316 26.67 -34.18 -1.98
N TRP A 317 26.09 -33.17 -2.64
CA TRP A 317 26.24 -32.93 -4.08
C TRP A 317 27.41 -31.96 -4.33
N PRO A 318 28.27 -32.18 -5.34
CA PRO A 318 29.48 -31.39 -5.54
C PRO A 318 29.22 -30.05 -6.25
N SER A 319 29.91 -29.03 -5.75
CA SER A 319 30.19 -27.74 -6.39
C SER A 319 31.13 -27.92 -7.57
N GLY A 320 30.69 -27.52 -8.77
CA GLY A 320 31.52 -27.39 -9.95
C GLY A 320 31.71 -25.92 -10.31
N GLY A 321 32.97 -25.48 -10.32
CA GLY A 321 33.38 -24.19 -10.84
C GLY A 321 33.81 -24.27 -12.31
N ASN A 322 33.82 -23.09 -12.94
CA ASN A 322 34.63 -22.58 -14.05
C ASN A 322 33.86 -21.36 -14.58
N GLU A 323 34.42 -20.29 -15.15
CA GLU A 323 35.75 -19.72 -15.32
C GLU A 323 35.48 -18.37 -16.02
N HIS A 324 36.47 -17.50 -16.10
CA HIS A 324 36.35 -16.12 -16.58
C HIS A 324 35.83 -15.96 -18.01
N ASN A 325 35.09 -14.88 -18.26
CA ASN A 325 35.14 -14.21 -19.55
C ASN A 325 35.11 -12.68 -19.38
N GLN A 326 36.27 -12.05 -19.57
CA GLN A 326 36.45 -10.61 -19.67
C GLN A 326 36.20 -10.19 -21.12
N GLY A 327 35.13 -9.43 -21.37
CA GLY A 327 34.84 -8.82 -22.68
C GLY A 327 34.92 -7.30 -22.57
N GLY A 328 36.14 -6.76 -22.67
CA GLY A 328 36.40 -5.33 -22.69
C GLY A 328 35.96 -4.68 -24.01
N SER A 329 35.32 -3.53 -23.86
CA SER A 329 35.00 -2.51 -24.87
C SER A 329 36.02 -2.34 -26.00
N LYS A 330 35.53 -2.34 -27.25
CA LYS A 330 36.11 -1.54 -28.35
C LYS A 330 35.06 -0.57 -28.87
N MET A 331 34.99 0.59 -28.24
CA MET A 331 34.20 1.74 -28.67
C MET A 331 35.03 2.73 -29.52
N SER A 332 36.18 2.29 -30.08
CA SER A 332 37.02 3.10 -30.98
C SER A 332 36.77 2.82 -32.47
N ASP A 333 36.18 1.68 -32.81
CA ASP A 333 36.12 1.21 -34.21
C ASP A 333 34.82 1.64 -34.92
N ILE A 334 33.82 2.13 -34.17
CA ILE A 334 32.55 2.64 -34.71
C ILE A 334 32.66 4.13 -35.08
N GLN A 335 33.50 4.91 -34.38
CA GLN A 335 33.66 6.34 -34.63
C GLN A 335 34.34 6.62 -35.98
N HIS A 336 35.35 5.81 -36.32
CA HIS A 336 36.09 5.94 -37.59
C HIS A 336 35.25 5.51 -38.81
N ALA A 337 34.35 4.52 -38.64
CA ALA A 337 33.46 4.06 -39.70
C ALA A 337 32.32 5.06 -40.01
N ILE A 338 31.91 5.87 -39.03
CA ILE A 338 30.88 6.91 -39.22
C ILE A 338 31.47 8.14 -39.90
N GLU A 339 32.71 8.52 -39.60
CA GLU A 339 33.38 9.66 -40.25
C GLU A 339 33.65 9.42 -41.74
N GLU A 340 33.97 8.19 -42.15
CA GLU A 340 34.11 7.83 -43.58
C GLU A 340 32.77 7.80 -44.34
N MET A 341 31.66 7.45 -43.68
CA MET A 341 30.34 7.34 -44.34
C MET A 341 29.71 8.69 -44.72
N PHE A 342 30.09 9.78 -44.06
CA PHE A 342 29.44 11.10 -44.23
C PHE A 342 30.33 12.18 -44.87
N SER A 343 31.52 11.83 -45.35
CA SER A 343 32.49 12.82 -45.85
C SER A 343 32.08 13.51 -47.16
N GLU A 344 31.19 12.92 -47.97
CA GLU A 344 30.84 13.50 -49.29
C GLU A 344 29.35 13.40 -49.73
N ARG A 345 28.41 13.03 -48.85
CA ARG A 345 27.00 12.86 -49.24
C ARG A 345 26.05 13.83 -48.54
N SER A 346 25.19 14.47 -49.34
CA SER A 346 24.02 15.19 -48.84
C SER A 346 22.90 14.22 -48.47
N ALA A 347 22.14 14.54 -47.42
CA ALA A 347 21.03 13.72 -46.93
C ALA A 347 19.74 14.56 -46.86
N ALA A 348 18.58 13.97 -47.14
CA ALA A 348 17.30 14.66 -46.97
C ALA A 348 16.89 14.66 -45.49
N CYS A 349 16.42 15.79 -44.93
CA CYS A 349 15.90 15.83 -43.57
C CYS A 349 14.68 14.89 -43.48
N PRO A 350 14.64 13.95 -42.52
CA PRO A 350 13.45 13.12 -42.28
C PRO A 350 12.21 13.95 -41.92
N CYS A 351 12.42 15.16 -41.42
CA CYS A 351 11.40 16.07 -40.92
C CYS A 351 10.66 16.85 -42.01
N CYS A 352 11.38 17.30 -43.04
CA CYS A 352 10.87 18.26 -44.01
C CYS A 352 11.38 18.03 -45.44
N GLY A 353 12.19 16.98 -45.66
CA GLY A 353 12.74 16.64 -46.97
C GLY A 353 13.86 17.57 -47.48
N ALA A 354 14.24 18.61 -46.73
CA ALA A 354 15.27 19.56 -47.15
C ALA A 354 16.66 18.89 -47.22
N THR A 355 17.44 19.22 -48.25
CA THR A 355 18.80 18.70 -48.45
C THR A 355 19.77 19.28 -47.41
N LEU A 356 20.25 18.44 -46.51
CA LEU A 356 21.30 18.76 -45.54
C LEU A 356 22.66 18.69 -46.26
N SER A 357 23.36 19.82 -46.32
CA SER A 357 24.72 19.86 -46.85
C SER A 357 25.72 19.20 -45.88
N PRO A 358 26.88 18.72 -46.37
CA PRO A 358 27.93 18.17 -45.51
C PRO A 358 28.38 19.11 -44.38
N GLU A 359 28.31 20.44 -44.59
CA GLU A 359 28.60 21.44 -43.55
C GLU A 359 27.50 21.53 -42.49
N MET A 360 26.22 21.42 -42.85
CA MET A 360 25.12 21.36 -41.89
C MET A 360 25.17 20.09 -41.05
N LEU A 361 25.50 18.94 -41.68
CA LEU A 361 25.69 17.67 -40.98
C LEU A 361 26.86 17.73 -39.98
N ARG A 362 27.99 18.34 -40.36
CA ARG A 362 29.10 18.61 -39.43
C ARG A 362 28.72 19.56 -38.31
N GLY A 363 27.90 20.58 -38.58
CA GLY A 363 27.37 21.49 -37.56
C GLY A 363 26.46 20.78 -36.55
N LEU A 364 25.57 19.90 -37.03
CA LEU A 364 24.70 19.06 -36.19
C LEU A 364 25.49 18.03 -35.38
N LEU A 365 26.53 17.43 -35.96
CA LEU A 365 27.46 16.54 -35.24
C LEU A 365 28.22 17.31 -34.16
N LYS A 366 28.72 18.51 -34.43
CA LYS A 366 29.34 19.36 -33.40
C LYS A 366 28.36 19.79 -32.31
N GLN A 367 27.10 20.05 -32.65
CA GLN A 367 26.06 20.30 -31.64
C GLN A 367 25.74 19.03 -30.84
N ALA A 368 25.70 17.85 -31.47
CA ALA A 368 25.51 16.58 -30.79
C ALA A 368 26.71 16.22 -29.89
N GLU A 369 27.94 16.54 -30.31
CA GLU A 369 29.17 16.43 -29.53
C GLU A 369 29.25 17.47 -28.42
N SER A 370 28.74 18.68 -28.63
CA SER A 370 28.56 19.70 -27.58
C SER A 370 27.54 19.23 -26.56
N LEU A 371 26.41 18.66 -26.99
CA LEU A 371 25.40 18.06 -26.12
C LEU A 371 25.90 16.78 -25.45
N GLN A 372 26.81 16.03 -26.09
CA GLN A 372 27.51 14.90 -25.48
C GLN A 372 28.62 15.35 -24.52
N GLY A 373 29.28 16.46 -24.80
CA GLY A 373 30.26 17.13 -23.95
C GLY A 373 29.59 17.74 -22.72
N GLU A 374 28.39 18.30 -22.89
CA GLU A 374 27.48 18.68 -21.81
C GLU A 374 26.96 17.46 -21.07
N LYS A 375 26.60 16.34 -21.74
CA LYS A 375 26.28 15.05 -21.08
C LYS A 375 27.49 14.43 -20.37
N GLN A 376 28.72 14.65 -20.84
CA GLN A 376 29.94 14.19 -20.20
C GLN A 376 30.33 15.09 -19.04
N ALA A 377 30.09 16.41 -19.11
CA ALA A 377 30.12 17.31 -17.97
C ALA A 377 29.02 16.97 -16.95
N PHE A 378 27.85 16.54 -17.43
CA PHE A 378 26.73 15.99 -16.64
C PHE A 378 27.10 14.68 -15.93
N ARG A 379 28.02 13.89 -16.50
CA ARG A 379 28.59 12.66 -15.91
C ARG A 379 29.85 12.88 -15.06
N ARG A 380 30.48 14.06 -15.13
CA ARG A 380 31.73 14.38 -14.40
C ARG A 380 31.53 14.99 -13.03
N LEU A 381 30.30 15.35 -12.68
CA LEU A 381 29.90 15.29 -11.28
C LEU A 381 29.80 13.79 -10.95
N ALA A 382 30.65 13.33 -10.04
CA ALA A 382 30.50 11.99 -9.49
C ALA A 382 29.02 11.78 -9.14
N PRO A 383 28.44 10.59 -9.39
CA PRO A 383 27.08 10.24 -8.94
C PRO A 383 26.85 10.47 -7.43
N ASN A 384 27.92 10.77 -6.69
CA ASN A 384 27.99 10.87 -5.24
C ASN A 384 28.30 12.27 -4.71
N ALA A 385 28.39 13.32 -5.54
CA ALA A 385 28.64 14.69 -5.02
C ALA A 385 27.41 15.32 -4.32
N GLY A 386 26.29 14.59 -4.24
CA GLY A 386 25.09 14.93 -3.47
C GLY A 386 24.28 13.68 -3.17
N GLY A 387 24.92 12.67 -2.57
CA GLY A 387 24.32 11.35 -2.35
C GLY A 387 22.91 11.42 -1.74
N MET A 388 21.93 10.80 -2.40
CA MET A 388 20.51 10.77 -2.03
C MET A 388 19.84 12.15 -1.91
N LEU A 389 18.77 12.35 -2.67
CA LEU A 389 17.98 13.58 -2.72
C LEU A 389 16.54 13.29 -2.30
N ILE A 390 15.91 14.27 -1.64
CA ILE A 390 14.47 14.27 -1.38
C ILE A 390 13.88 15.47 -2.12
N ASP A 391 12.79 15.26 -2.86
CA ASP A 391 11.98 16.37 -3.37
C ASP A 391 10.72 16.52 -2.50
N PRO A 392 10.70 17.45 -1.54
CA PRO A 392 9.64 17.52 -0.53
C PRO A 392 8.38 18.26 -1.01
N HIS A 393 8.34 18.66 -2.28
CA HIS A 393 7.14 19.21 -2.90
C HIS A 393 7.14 18.84 -4.39
N ALA A 394 6.44 17.77 -4.76
CA ALA A 394 6.31 17.34 -6.16
C ALA A 394 4.90 16.79 -6.42
N HIS A 395 4.17 17.37 -7.37
CA HIS A 395 2.79 16.98 -7.67
C HIS A 395 2.76 15.87 -8.71
N MET A 396 3.12 14.66 -8.27
CA MET A 396 3.36 13.54 -9.18
C MET A 396 2.12 13.07 -9.95
N ILE A 397 0.91 13.32 -9.45
CA ILE A 397 -0.32 13.09 -10.24
C ILE A 397 -0.29 13.80 -11.61
N ALA A 398 0.43 14.92 -11.71
CA ALA A 398 0.58 15.70 -12.93
C ALA A 398 1.74 15.25 -13.83
N ARG A 399 2.52 14.23 -13.40
CA ARG A 399 3.82 13.86 -13.98
C ARG A 399 3.81 12.46 -14.61
N THR A 400 4.67 12.28 -15.61
CA THR A 400 4.78 11.01 -16.34
C THR A 400 5.75 10.04 -15.66
N THR A 401 5.79 8.80 -16.11
CA THR A 401 6.78 7.82 -15.64
C THR A 401 8.21 8.21 -16.03
N ASP A 402 8.40 8.92 -17.15
CA ASP A 402 9.71 9.42 -17.59
C ASP A 402 10.32 10.35 -16.53
N ASP A 403 9.49 11.13 -15.83
CA ASP A 403 9.96 11.99 -14.74
C ASP A 403 10.46 11.15 -13.56
N TYR A 404 9.76 10.07 -13.18
CA TYR A 404 10.24 9.16 -12.14
C TYR A 404 11.58 8.50 -12.51
N GLU A 405 11.74 8.06 -13.76
CA GLU A 405 13.01 7.51 -14.24
C GLU A 405 14.15 8.54 -14.16
N ALA A 406 13.89 9.77 -14.59
CA ALA A 406 14.86 10.86 -14.55
C ALA A 406 15.23 11.25 -13.10
N MET A 407 14.23 11.34 -12.22
CA MET A 407 14.41 11.62 -10.79
C MET A 407 15.26 10.54 -10.14
N ALA A 408 14.93 9.26 -10.33
CA ALA A 408 15.68 8.14 -9.78
C ALA A 408 17.14 8.13 -10.29
N ALA A 409 17.34 8.35 -11.59
CA ALA A 409 18.68 8.44 -12.18
C ALA A 409 19.50 9.64 -11.67
N SER A 410 18.84 10.68 -11.16
CA SER A 410 19.48 11.85 -10.55
C SER A 410 19.82 11.67 -9.07
N GLY A 411 19.37 10.58 -8.45
CA GLY A 411 19.58 10.28 -7.03
C GLY A 411 18.41 10.65 -6.12
N VAL A 412 17.24 11.02 -6.65
CA VAL A 412 16.03 11.19 -5.84
C VAL A 412 15.58 9.83 -5.32
N VAL A 413 15.52 9.72 -3.99
CA VAL A 413 15.09 8.49 -3.30
C VAL A 413 13.68 8.60 -2.76
N ALA A 414 13.21 9.82 -2.49
CA ALA A 414 11.87 10.07 -2.02
C ALA A 414 11.28 11.38 -2.54
N VAL A 415 9.96 11.39 -2.69
CA VAL A 415 9.16 12.57 -3.01
C VAL A 415 8.05 12.75 -1.97
N ILE A 416 7.66 14.00 -1.73
CA ILE A 416 6.47 14.33 -0.93
C ILE A 416 5.50 15.10 -1.84
N GLU A 417 4.32 14.55 -2.05
CA GLU A 417 3.26 15.14 -2.85
C GLU A 417 2.21 15.82 -1.94
N PRO A 418 2.20 17.15 -1.84
CA PRO A 418 1.14 17.83 -1.12
C PRO A 418 -0.14 17.91 -1.94
N SER A 419 -1.26 18.03 -1.23
CA SER A 419 -2.58 18.14 -1.84
C SER A 419 -2.65 19.33 -2.78
N PHE A 420 -3.02 19.07 -4.03
CA PHE A 420 -2.85 19.99 -5.15
C PHE A 420 -4.13 20.25 -5.93
N TRP A 421 -4.08 21.22 -6.84
CA TRP A 421 -5.12 21.46 -7.84
C TRP A 421 -5.12 20.38 -8.92
N LEU A 422 -6.27 19.75 -9.16
CA LEU A 422 -6.43 18.61 -10.08
C LEU A 422 -6.29 18.96 -11.58
N GLY A 423 -6.03 20.23 -11.94
CA GLY A 423 -6.12 20.69 -13.33
C GLY A 423 -7.53 21.13 -13.74
N GLN A 424 -8.52 21.00 -12.84
CA GLN A 424 -9.89 21.47 -12.99
C GLN A 424 -10.46 21.86 -11.62
N ALA A 425 -11.38 22.83 -11.58
CA ALA A 425 -12.07 23.19 -10.34
C ALA A 425 -12.90 22.00 -9.83
N ARG A 426 -12.69 21.60 -8.57
CA ARG A 426 -13.49 20.55 -7.93
C ARG A 426 -14.89 21.08 -7.62
N THR A 427 -15.90 20.33 -8.00
CA THR A 427 -17.32 20.70 -7.83
C THR A 427 -18.02 19.90 -6.74
N ASN A 428 -17.38 18.85 -6.22
CA ASN A 428 -17.92 17.98 -5.20
C ASN A 428 -16.79 17.33 -4.38
N VAL A 429 -17.11 16.90 -3.17
CA VAL A 429 -16.17 16.24 -2.24
C VAL A 429 -15.65 14.91 -2.77
N GLY A 430 -16.40 14.22 -3.64
CA GLY A 430 -15.97 12.97 -4.28
C GLY A 430 -14.66 13.12 -5.05
N SER A 431 -14.45 14.25 -5.73
CA SER A 431 -13.17 14.54 -6.41
C SER A 431 -11.98 14.69 -5.45
N PHE A 432 -12.21 15.09 -4.19
CA PHE A 432 -11.17 15.06 -3.16
C PHE A 432 -10.94 13.65 -2.63
N VAL A 433 -12.02 12.89 -2.38
CA VAL A 433 -11.95 11.50 -1.92
C VAL A 433 -11.15 10.63 -2.90
N ASP A 434 -11.44 10.72 -4.19
CA ASP A 434 -10.72 9.95 -5.22
C ASP A 434 -9.27 10.42 -5.37
N TYR A 435 -9.04 11.73 -5.30
CA TYR A 435 -7.70 12.31 -5.36
C TYR A 435 -6.83 11.88 -4.16
N PHE A 436 -7.33 12.03 -2.93
CA PHE A 436 -6.62 11.59 -1.73
C PHE A 436 -6.36 10.08 -1.74
N SER A 437 -7.30 9.28 -2.24
CA SER A 437 -7.10 7.83 -2.40
C SER A 437 -6.06 7.50 -3.48
N THR A 438 -5.92 8.35 -4.50
CA THR A 438 -4.89 8.21 -5.53
C THR A 438 -3.51 8.48 -4.95
N ILE A 439 -3.30 9.60 -4.25
CA ILE A 439 -1.98 9.96 -3.72
C ILE A 439 -1.57 9.14 -2.48
N THR A 440 -2.52 8.65 -1.67
CA THR A 440 -2.23 7.73 -0.55
C THR A 440 -2.11 6.27 -0.97
N GLY A 441 -2.39 5.93 -2.23
CA GLY A 441 -2.48 4.56 -2.70
C GLY A 441 -1.73 4.34 -4.01
N PHE A 442 -2.36 4.71 -5.13
CA PHE A 442 -1.80 4.45 -6.46
C PHE A 442 -0.46 5.14 -6.72
N GLU A 443 -0.27 6.39 -6.29
CA GLU A 443 1.02 7.08 -6.49
C GLU A 443 2.15 6.46 -5.67
N ARG A 444 1.86 5.99 -4.45
CA ARG A 444 2.81 5.19 -3.67
C ARG A 444 3.24 3.94 -4.41
N PHE A 445 2.27 3.21 -4.94
CA PHE A 445 2.53 2.05 -5.78
C PHE A 445 3.35 2.42 -7.02
N ARG A 446 2.94 3.47 -7.76
CA ARG A 446 3.54 3.90 -9.02
C ARG A 446 4.99 4.33 -8.85
N ALA A 447 5.29 5.18 -7.86
CA ALA A 447 6.65 5.64 -7.56
C ALA A 447 7.57 4.47 -7.18
N ALA A 448 7.07 3.51 -6.38
CA ALA A 448 7.85 2.34 -5.96
C ALA A 448 8.30 1.47 -7.14
N GLN A 449 7.57 1.48 -8.27
CA GLN A 449 7.97 0.77 -9.49
C GLN A 449 9.25 1.31 -10.14
N PHE A 450 9.71 2.48 -9.70
CA PHE A 450 10.92 3.16 -10.17
C PHE A 450 11.98 3.30 -9.07
N GLY A 451 11.75 2.70 -7.89
CA GLY A 451 12.66 2.77 -6.75
C GLY A 451 12.60 4.08 -5.96
N ILE A 452 11.54 4.88 -6.14
CA ILE A 452 11.30 6.11 -5.39
C ILE A 452 10.22 5.86 -4.34
N ARG A 453 10.46 6.30 -3.09
CA ARG A 453 9.44 6.32 -2.04
C ARG A 453 8.57 7.57 -2.21
N HIS A 454 7.26 7.38 -2.20
CA HIS A 454 6.31 8.49 -2.29
C HIS A 454 5.58 8.64 -0.96
N TYR A 455 5.58 9.86 -0.46
CA TYR A 455 4.80 10.31 0.69
C TYR A 455 3.88 11.43 0.25
N CYS A 456 2.92 11.81 1.10
CA CYS A 456 2.03 12.91 0.77
C CYS A 456 1.70 13.78 1.98
N ALA A 457 1.28 15.01 1.67
CA ALA A 457 0.58 15.86 2.61
C ALA A 457 -0.90 15.95 2.21
N ILE A 458 -1.79 15.80 3.18
CA ILE A 458 -3.24 15.82 2.95
C ILE A 458 -3.84 17.10 3.49
N GLY A 459 -4.59 17.84 2.69
CA GLY A 459 -5.17 19.12 3.09
C GLY A 459 -6.12 19.72 2.07
N LEU A 460 -6.85 20.73 2.52
CA LEU A 460 -7.66 21.63 1.70
C LEU A 460 -6.84 22.88 1.37
N ASN A 461 -6.55 23.05 0.09
CA ASN A 461 -5.83 24.20 -0.44
C ASN A 461 -6.63 25.51 -0.22
N PRO A 462 -5.98 26.64 0.11
CA PRO A 462 -6.65 27.92 0.36
C PRO A 462 -7.61 28.37 -0.74
N LYS A 463 -7.24 28.17 -2.01
CA LYS A 463 -8.08 28.60 -3.14
C LYS A 463 -9.46 27.91 -3.12
N GLU A 464 -9.48 26.63 -2.75
CA GLU A 464 -10.71 25.83 -2.68
C GLU A 464 -11.51 26.09 -1.39
N ALA A 465 -10.87 26.64 -0.35
CA ALA A 465 -11.53 27.01 0.90
C ALA A 465 -12.58 28.13 0.76
N ASN A 466 -12.49 28.93 -0.32
CA ASN A 466 -13.45 29.98 -0.63
C ASN A 466 -14.82 29.46 -1.09
N ASN A 467 -14.94 28.16 -1.39
CA ASN A 467 -16.25 27.50 -1.53
C ASN A 467 -16.63 26.86 -0.19
N ARG A 468 -17.49 27.52 0.60
CA ARG A 468 -17.83 27.08 1.96
C ARG A 468 -18.40 25.66 2.02
N GLU A 469 -19.37 25.32 1.16
CA GLU A 469 -20.02 24.01 1.19
C GLU A 469 -19.02 22.90 0.88
N LEU A 470 -18.17 23.12 -0.13
CA LEU A 470 -17.10 22.18 -0.48
C LEU A 470 -16.06 22.09 0.65
N ALA A 471 -15.62 23.22 1.20
CA ALA A 471 -14.64 23.28 2.27
C ALA A 471 -15.13 22.52 3.51
N ASP A 472 -16.35 22.78 3.96
CA ASP A 472 -16.93 22.13 5.14
C ASP A 472 -17.04 20.60 4.90
N ALA A 473 -17.45 20.16 3.71
CA ALA A 473 -17.46 18.75 3.33
C ALA A 473 -16.07 18.12 3.28
N VAL A 474 -15.04 18.86 2.80
CA VAL A 474 -13.66 18.37 2.75
C VAL A 474 -13.09 18.23 4.16
N LEU A 475 -13.27 19.23 5.03
CA LEU A 475 -12.83 19.18 6.42
C LEU A 475 -13.41 17.99 7.19
N ASP A 476 -14.66 17.62 6.88
CA ASP A 476 -15.31 16.45 7.47
C ASP A 476 -14.68 15.11 7.02
N VAL A 477 -14.09 15.04 5.81
CA VAL A 477 -13.44 13.82 5.29
C VAL A 477 -11.94 13.74 5.59
N LEU A 478 -11.24 14.85 5.87
CA LEU A 478 -9.81 14.84 6.16
C LEU A 478 -9.39 13.81 7.23
N PRO A 479 -10.10 13.64 8.37
CA PRO A 479 -9.74 12.64 9.39
C PRO A 479 -9.59 11.21 8.88
N ARG A 480 -10.22 10.87 7.74
CA ARG A 480 -10.14 9.55 7.08
C ARG A 480 -8.77 9.28 6.46
N TYR A 481 -8.03 10.33 6.13
CA TYR A 481 -6.78 10.24 5.37
C TYR A 481 -5.56 10.59 6.22
N LEU A 482 -5.68 11.52 7.19
CA LEU A 482 -4.54 12.00 7.99
C LEU A 482 -3.80 10.90 8.77
N GLY A 483 -4.50 9.81 9.10
CA GLY A 483 -3.90 8.64 9.76
C GLY A 483 -3.29 7.60 8.80
N LYS A 484 -3.45 7.73 7.48
CA LYS A 484 -3.02 6.70 6.53
C LYS A 484 -1.51 6.61 6.41
N GLU A 485 -1.06 5.43 5.99
CA GLU A 485 0.35 5.17 5.75
C GLU A 485 0.89 6.10 4.66
N GLY A 486 2.07 6.69 4.89
CA GLY A 486 2.69 7.61 3.95
C GLY A 486 2.23 9.06 4.03
N VAL A 487 1.26 9.39 4.88
CA VAL A 487 0.87 10.78 5.13
C VAL A 487 1.82 11.38 6.16
N VAL A 488 2.72 12.26 5.71
CA VAL A 488 3.80 12.84 6.53
C VAL A 488 3.47 14.22 7.10
N ALA A 489 2.46 14.89 6.54
CA ALA A 489 2.04 16.22 6.98
C ALA A 489 0.57 16.49 6.63
N LEU A 490 0.01 17.53 7.25
CA LEU A 490 -1.22 18.18 6.80
C LEU A 490 -0.83 19.35 5.88
N GLY A 491 -1.27 19.31 4.62
CA GLY A 491 -0.81 20.26 3.59
C GLY A 491 -1.30 19.91 2.18
N GLU A 492 -1.26 20.80 1.20
CA GLU A 492 -0.84 22.20 1.28
C GLU A 492 -1.99 23.08 1.82
N ILE A 493 -1.77 23.84 2.89
CA ILE A 493 -2.80 24.74 3.49
C ILE A 493 -2.24 26.15 3.63
N GLY A 494 -3.06 27.18 3.83
CA GLY A 494 -2.55 28.52 4.06
C GLY A 494 -3.54 29.60 3.67
N TYR A 495 -3.02 30.68 3.08
CA TYR A 495 -3.80 31.75 2.46
C TYR A 495 -3.44 31.87 0.98
N ASP A 496 -4.39 32.33 0.17
CA ASP A 496 -4.14 32.81 -1.20
C ASP A 496 -4.68 34.25 -1.32
N GLU A 497 -5.98 34.46 -1.09
CA GLU A 497 -6.62 35.78 -1.11
C GLU A 497 -6.83 36.38 0.29
N GLN A 498 -6.46 35.65 1.35
CA GLN A 498 -6.54 36.09 2.74
C GLN A 498 -7.97 36.34 3.24
N THR A 499 -8.95 35.58 2.73
CA THR A 499 -10.37 35.73 3.09
C THR A 499 -10.68 35.20 4.50
N GLU A 500 -11.86 35.53 5.04
CA GLU A 500 -12.36 34.93 6.28
C GLU A 500 -12.62 33.43 6.13
N LEU A 501 -12.96 32.97 4.92
CA LEU A 501 -13.21 31.56 4.66
C LEU A 501 -11.90 30.75 4.69
N GLU A 502 -10.84 31.29 4.09
CA GLU A 502 -9.48 30.73 4.19
C GLU A 502 -9.00 30.70 5.65
N ASP A 503 -9.25 31.75 6.43
CA ASP A 503 -8.87 31.82 7.85
C ASP A 503 -9.53 30.71 8.68
N ARG A 504 -10.85 30.54 8.51
CA ARG A 504 -11.62 29.47 9.17
C ARG A 504 -11.06 28.10 8.79
N ALA A 505 -10.82 27.85 7.50
CA ALA A 505 -10.32 26.57 7.02
C ALA A 505 -8.90 26.28 7.51
N LEU A 506 -8.01 27.29 7.52
CA LEU A 506 -6.65 27.16 8.05
C LEU A 506 -6.68 26.78 9.53
N ARG A 507 -7.49 27.46 10.35
CA ARG A 507 -7.61 27.16 11.79
C ARG A 507 -8.13 25.74 12.05
N ALA A 508 -9.19 25.33 11.36
CA ALA A 508 -9.73 23.98 11.48
C ALA A 508 -8.69 22.91 11.10
N GLN A 509 -7.86 23.20 10.09
CA GLN A 509 -6.79 22.30 9.67
C GLN A 509 -5.61 22.27 10.66
N ILE A 510 -5.28 23.39 11.32
CA ILE A 510 -4.28 23.39 12.40
C ILE A 510 -4.74 22.53 13.58
N GLU A 511 -6.02 22.62 13.96
CA GLU A 511 -6.60 21.77 15.01
C GLU A 511 -6.54 20.27 14.62
N LEU A 512 -6.81 19.94 13.36
CA LEU A 512 -6.65 18.58 12.85
C LEU A 512 -5.18 18.12 12.89
N ALA A 513 -4.22 18.96 12.49
CA ALA A 513 -2.80 18.64 12.55
C ALA A 513 -2.36 18.32 13.99
N GLN A 514 -2.80 19.12 14.98
CA GLN A 514 -2.56 18.85 16.40
C GLN A 514 -3.22 17.55 16.85
N ALA A 515 -4.47 17.30 16.45
CA ALA A 515 -5.21 16.10 16.82
C ALA A 515 -4.58 14.81 16.27
N PHE A 516 -3.95 14.87 15.09
CA PHE A 516 -3.28 13.74 14.43
C PHE A 516 -1.77 13.71 14.67
N ASP A 517 -1.22 14.67 15.43
CA ASP A 517 0.22 14.79 15.71
C ASP A 517 1.04 14.87 14.40
N LEU A 518 0.58 15.67 13.44
CA LEU A 518 1.19 15.85 12.12
C LEU A 518 1.93 17.19 12.02
N PRO A 519 3.09 17.22 11.33
CA PRO A 519 3.65 18.44 10.76
C PRO A 519 2.67 19.14 9.81
N ILE A 520 2.91 20.43 9.55
CA ILE A 520 2.14 21.24 8.58
C ILE A 520 3.04 21.67 7.42
N MET A 521 2.53 21.61 6.20
CA MET A 521 3.11 22.27 5.03
C MET A 521 2.21 23.43 4.58
N ILE A 522 2.79 24.64 4.54
CA ILE A 522 2.10 25.89 4.23
C ILE A 522 2.35 26.35 2.79
N HIS A 523 1.26 26.64 2.09
CA HIS A 523 1.23 27.49 0.91
C HIS A 523 1.33 28.97 1.32
N THR A 524 2.29 29.70 0.76
CA THR A 524 2.32 31.17 0.88
C THR A 524 1.73 31.84 -0.37
N PRO A 525 0.92 32.92 -0.22
CA PRO A 525 0.22 33.54 -1.34
C PRO A 525 1.09 33.91 -2.53
N HIS A 526 0.49 33.89 -3.72
CA HIS A 526 1.12 34.39 -4.95
C HIS A 526 1.18 35.92 -5.01
N ARG A 527 0.25 36.62 -4.33
CA ARG A 527 0.16 38.09 -4.25
C ARG A 527 0.28 38.53 -2.80
N ASP A 528 0.91 39.69 -2.55
CA ASP A 528 1.14 40.21 -1.18
C ASP A 528 1.81 39.17 -0.25
N LYS A 529 2.78 38.41 -0.80
CA LYS A 529 3.41 37.24 -0.17
C LYS A 529 3.96 37.55 1.22
N LYS A 530 4.63 38.69 1.40
CA LYS A 530 5.25 39.06 2.69
C LYS A 530 4.19 39.19 3.79
N ARG A 531 3.10 39.92 3.53
CA ARG A 531 2.01 40.08 4.50
C ARG A 531 1.29 38.77 4.74
N GLY A 532 1.01 38.01 3.68
CA GLY A 532 0.36 36.71 3.77
C GLY A 532 1.16 35.71 4.59
N THR A 533 2.47 35.63 4.36
CA THR A 533 3.39 34.75 5.11
C THR A 533 3.41 35.10 6.59
N ARG A 534 3.50 36.39 6.93
CA ARG A 534 3.40 36.85 8.32
C ARG A 534 2.07 36.46 8.95
N ARG A 535 0.96 36.72 8.26
CA ARG A 535 -0.38 36.36 8.74
C ARG A 535 -0.51 34.86 9.00
N THR A 536 0.04 34.01 8.13
CA THR A 536 0.04 32.55 8.36
C THR A 536 0.75 32.20 9.65
N MET A 537 1.95 32.72 9.87
CA MET A 537 2.72 32.47 11.09
C MET A 537 2.01 33.02 12.34
N ASP A 538 1.37 34.19 12.26
CA ASP A 538 0.58 34.76 13.36
C ASP A 538 -0.62 33.88 13.71
N THR A 539 -1.30 33.30 12.70
CA THR A 539 -2.39 32.35 12.91
C THR A 539 -1.91 31.04 13.53
N LEU A 540 -0.76 30.50 13.08
CA LEU A 540 -0.15 29.30 13.65
C LEU A 540 0.19 29.49 15.13
N GLU A 541 0.82 30.63 15.47
CA GLU A 541 1.13 30.99 16.86
C GLU A 541 -0.13 31.20 17.70
N ALA A 542 -1.15 31.87 17.16
CA ALA A 542 -2.43 32.06 17.85
C ALA A 542 -3.14 30.72 18.14
N CYS A 543 -2.94 29.71 17.29
CA CYS A 543 -3.42 28.35 17.51
C CYS A 543 -2.48 27.50 18.38
N GLY A 544 -1.35 28.05 18.84
CA GLY A 544 -0.36 27.35 19.65
C GLY A 544 0.35 26.20 18.92
N PHE A 545 0.52 26.31 17.59
CA PHE A 545 1.26 25.32 16.82
C PHE A 545 2.76 25.56 16.91
N ASP A 546 3.54 24.48 17.07
CA ASP A 546 5.00 24.55 17.19
C ASP A 546 5.66 24.92 15.83
N PRO A 547 6.38 26.06 15.73
CA PRO A 547 7.08 26.45 14.50
C PRO A 547 8.06 25.39 13.99
N ALA A 548 8.70 24.63 14.88
CA ALA A 548 9.64 23.58 14.51
C ALA A 548 8.98 22.38 13.80
N ARG A 549 7.64 22.34 13.74
CA ARG A 549 6.85 21.31 13.06
C ARG A 549 6.13 21.84 11.82
N CYS A 550 6.48 23.05 11.36
CA CYS A 550 5.81 23.72 10.26
C CYS A 550 6.80 24.16 9.18
N VAL A 551 6.52 23.74 7.94
CA VAL A 551 7.24 24.16 6.74
C VAL A 551 6.47 25.31 6.09
N ILE A 552 7.07 26.48 6.05
CA ILE A 552 6.59 27.62 5.25
C ILE A 552 7.21 27.46 3.87
N ASP A 553 6.39 27.32 2.83
CA ASP A 553 6.87 27.05 1.48
C ASP A 553 6.68 28.23 0.51
N HIS A 554 7.31 28.14 -0.66
CA HIS A 554 7.36 29.16 -1.71
C HIS A 554 7.97 30.48 -1.25
N ASN A 555 8.97 30.45 -0.36
CA ASN A 555 9.63 31.66 0.13
C ASN A 555 10.44 32.38 -0.96
N ASN A 556 10.78 33.63 -0.63
CA ASN A 556 11.69 34.46 -1.39
C ASN A 556 12.64 35.23 -0.46
N GLU A 557 13.49 36.09 -1.02
CA GLU A 557 14.49 36.87 -0.30
C GLU A 557 13.87 37.80 0.75
N GLU A 558 12.60 38.21 0.59
CA GLU A 558 11.92 39.12 1.51
C GLU A 558 11.30 38.44 2.73
N THR A 559 11.14 37.12 2.68
CA THR A 559 10.42 36.32 3.69
C THR A 559 11.37 35.44 4.52
N VAL A 560 12.50 35.01 3.94
CA VAL A 560 13.46 34.09 4.58
C VAL A 560 13.86 34.48 6.00
N GLN A 561 14.23 35.74 6.24
CA GLN A 561 14.75 36.15 7.54
C GLN A 561 13.68 36.01 8.63
N GLU A 562 12.46 36.49 8.39
CA GLU A 562 11.38 36.43 9.38
C GLU A 562 10.93 34.99 9.66
N VAL A 563 10.91 34.13 8.63
CA VAL A 563 10.56 32.71 8.79
C VAL A 563 11.59 31.99 9.66
N LEU A 564 12.89 32.20 9.40
CA LEU A 564 13.97 31.60 10.18
C LEU A 564 14.02 32.16 11.61
N ASP A 565 13.89 33.48 11.79
CA ASP A 565 13.93 34.14 13.11
C ASP A 565 12.80 33.65 14.03
N ARG A 566 11.65 33.26 13.46
CA ARG A 566 10.50 32.69 14.19
C ARG A 566 10.58 31.16 14.38
N GLY A 567 11.65 30.51 13.91
CA GLY A 567 11.91 29.09 14.15
C GLY A 567 11.15 28.12 13.24
N TYR A 568 10.63 28.59 12.10
CA TYR A 568 9.99 27.75 11.08
C TYR A 568 11.03 27.10 10.14
N TRP A 569 10.60 26.11 9.36
CA TRP A 569 11.36 25.63 8.21
C TRP A 569 11.05 26.49 6.99
N CYS A 570 12.07 26.95 6.28
CA CYS A 570 11.97 27.85 5.14
C CYS A 570 12.22 27.08 3.83
N ALA A 571 11.15 26.69 3.14
CA ALA A 571 11.22 25.97 1.87
C ALA A 571 11.15 26.90 0.66
N PHE A 572 11.82 26.48 -0.42
CA PHE A 572 12.01 27.24 -1.65
C PHE A 572 11.72 26.38 -2.87
N THR A 573 10.59 26.67 -3.50
CA THR A 573 10.24 26.14 -4.80
C THR A 573 11.02 26.76 -5.95
N ILE A 574 11.77 25.92 -6.65
CA ILE A 574 12.46 26.28 -7.88
C ILE A 574 11.53 26.07 -9.08
N TYR A 575 10.99 27.16 -9.61
CA TYR A 575 10.05 27.11 -10.72
C TYR A 575 10.50 28.04 -11.85
N PRO A 576 10.58 27.55 -13.11
CA PRO A 576 11.04 28.35 -14.23
C PRO A 576 10.23 29.65 -14.39
N SER A 577 10.95 30.77 -14.57
CA SER A 577 10.40 32.08 -14.98
C SER A 577 9.47 32.82 -14.00
N THR A 578 8.86 32.17 -13.01
CA THR A 578 7.82 32.79 -12.16
C THR A 578 8.11 32.81 -10.66
N LYS A 579 8.98 31.93 -10.14
CA LYS A 579 9.28 31.84 -8.70
C LYS A 579 10.79 32.00 -8.42
N MET A 580 11.34 31.17 -7.54
CA MET A 580 12.76 31.13 -7.20
C MET A 580 13.57 30.47 -8.32
N GLY A 581 14.83 30.87 -8.46
CA GLY A 581 15.80 30.23 -9.35
C GLY A 581 16.95 29.59 -8.55
N ASN A 582 17.62 28.61 -9.14
CA ASN A 582 18.68 27.86 -8.47
C ASN A 582 19.82 28.76 -7.96
N ASP A 583 20.33 29.70 -8.77
CA ASP A 583 21.41 30.63 -8.36
C ASP A 583 20.99 31.55 -7.21
N ARG A 584 19.72 31.98 -7.19
CA ARG A 584 19.18 32.81 -6.12
C ARG A 584 19.07 32.02 -4.82
N LEU A 585 18.65 30.75 -4.88
CA LEU A 585 18.68 29.86 -3.72
C LEU A 585 20.11 29.67 -3.19
N ALA A 586 21.10 29.44 -4.05
CA ALA A 586 22.49 29.28 -3.62
C ALA A 586 22.98 30.51 -2.85
N ALA A 587 22.70 31.73 -3.35
CA ALA A 587 23.02 32.98 -2.65
C ALA A 587 22.29 33.14 -1.30
N ILE A 588 21.05 32.63 -1.18
CA ILE A 588 20.33 32.59 0.10
C ILE A 588 21.03 31.66 1.08
N VAL A 589 21.42 30.46 0.66
CA VAL A 589 22.12 29.49 1.53
C VAL A 589 23.50 30.03 1.95
N GLU A 590 24.23 30.73 1.07
CA GLU A 590 25.47 31.42 1.44
C GLU A 590 25.27 32.46 2.54
N ARG A 591 24.18 33.22 2.45
CA ARG A 591 23.91 34.34 3.36
C ARG A 591 23.37 33.89 4.71
N TYR A 592 22.45 32.93 4.73
CA TYR A 592 21.71 32.53 5.93
C TYR A 592 22.18 31.20 6.51
N GLY A 593 22.99 30.43 5.77
CA GLY A 593 23.39 29.08 6.14
C GLY A 593 22.35 28.02 5.73
N PRO A 594 22.70 26.72 5.81
CA PRO A 594 21.85 25.64 5.32
C PRO A 594 20.79 25.15 6.34
N GLU A 595 20.89 25.58 7.60
CA GLU A 595 19.97 25.11 8.65
C GLU A 595 18.54 25.57 8.36
N ARG A 596 17.59 24.63 8.40
CA ARG A 596 16.16 24.87 8.15
C ARG A 596 15.79 25.42 6.78
N ILE A 597 16.72 25.44 5.82
CA ILE A 597 16.45 25.77 4.42
C ILE A 597 16.18 24.49 3.63
N ILE A 598 15.03 24.43 2.97
CA ILE A 598 14.61 23.29 2.15
C ILE A 598 14.48 23.76 0.70
N VAL A 599 14.81 22.88 -0.26
CA VAL A 599 14.56 23.11 -1.68
C VAL A 599 13.65 22.03 -2.24
N ASP A 600 12.78 22.43 -3.16
CA ASP A 600 11.82 21.57 -3.84
C ASP A 600 11.58 22.03 -5.28
N SER A 601 10.99 21.15 -6.10
CA SER A 601 10.65 21.47 -7.49
C SER A 601 9.27 22.10 -7.66
N ALA A 602 8.31 21.74 -6.80
CA ALA A 602 6.87 21.86 -7.02
C ALA A 602 6.47 21.54 -8.48
N CYS A 603 7.07 20.49 -9.05
CA CYS A 603 6.77 20.11 -10.42
C CYS A 603 5.31 19.68 -10.55
N ASP A 604 4.64 20.20 -11.57
CA ASP A 604 3.19 20.15 -11.74
C ASP A 604 2.77 20.15 -13.22
N TRP A 605 1.53 20.54 -13.50
CA TRP A 605 0.94 20.66 -14.84
C TRP A 605 1.65 21.65 -15.76
N GLY A 606 2.36 22.64 -15.22
CA GLY A 606 3.03 23.67 -15.99
C GLY A 606 4.42 23.25 -16.46
N VAL A 607 5.11 24.18 -17.15
CA VAL A 607 6.50 23.99 -17.58
C VAL A 607 7.42 24.08 -16.36
N SER A 608 7.54 22.96 -15.67
CA SER A 608 8.29 22.77 -14.42
C SER A 608 9.35 21.66 -14.59
N ASP A 609 10.30 21.60 -13.66
CA ASP A 609 11.51 20.78 -13.77
C ASP A 609 11.63 19.79 -12.61
N PRO A 610 11.36 18.48 -12.83
CA PRO A 610 11.45 17.47 -11.76
C PRO A 610 12.89 17.22 -11.30
N LEU A 611 13.89 17.79 -11.99
CA LEU A 611 15.30 17.69 -11.61
C LEU A 611 15.79 18.95 -10.89
N ALA A 612 14.91 19.85 -10.48
CA ALA A 612 15.29 21.13 -9.90
C ALA A 612 16.13 20.98 -8.62
N VAL A 613 15.78 20.05 -7.73
CA VAL A 613 16.57 19.77 -6.51
C VAL A 613 17.98 19.30 -6.86
N ALA A 614 18.11 18.36 -7.81
CA ALA A 614 19.40 17.87 -8.27
C ALA A 614 20.25 18.98 -8.93
N LYS A 615 19.61 19.89 -9.68
CA LYS A 615 20.28 21.04 -10.29
C LYS A 615 20.71 22.08 -9.25
N SER A 616 19.87 22.34 -8.25
CA SER A 616 20.20 23.20 -7.10
C SER A 616 21.44 22.71 -6.37
N ALA A 617 21.57 21.39 -6.11
CA ALA A 617 22.77 20.81 -5.50
C ALA A 617 24.05 21.16 -6.28
N ARG A 618 23.99 21.05 -7.62
CA ARG A 618 25.13 21.31 -8.51
C ARG A 618 25.49 22.79 -8.56
N ILE A 619 24.48 23.66 -8.56
CA ILE A 619 24.67 25.10 -8.58
C ILE A 619 25.24 25.59 -7.24
N MET A 620 24.74 25.08 -6.11
CA MET A 620 25.37 25.34 -4.81
C MET A 620 26.84 24.86 -4.77
N ALA A 621 27.15 23.70 -5.34
CA ALA A 621 28.55 23.25 -5.44
C ALA A 621 29.40 24.19 -6.32
N ALA A 622 28.85 24.70 -7.42
CA ALA A 622 29.52 25.67 -8.30
C ALA A 622 29.75 27.03 -7.61
N HIS A 623 28.87 27.40 -6.68
CA HIS A 623 29.01 28.53 -5.77
C HIS A 623 30.04 28.31 -4.64
N GLY A 624 30.59 27.09 -4.53
CA GLY A 624 31.60 26.76 -3.53
C GLY A 624 31.06 26.36 -2.16
N LEU A 625 29.75 26.08 -2.04
CA LEU A 625 29.17 25.55 -0.81
C LEU A 625 29.71 24.13 -0.56
N GLY A 626 30.00 23.83 0.72
CA GLY A 626 30.48 22.51 1.12
C GLY A 626 29.42 21.42 1.00
N GLU A 627 29.85 20.19 0.76
CA GLU A 627 28.98 19.01 0.59
C GLU A 627 27.98 18.82 1.74
N ALA A 628 28.41 19.04 2.98
CA ALA A 628 27.54 18.93 4.16
C ALA A 628 26.39 19.95 4.14
N ALA A 629 26.66 21.20 3.73
CA ALA A 629 25.63 22.23 3.62
C ALA A 629 24.65 21.90 2.49
N ILE A 630 25.15 21.44 1.35
CA ILE A 630 24.33 21.00 0.22
C ILE A 630 23.42 19.85 0.65
N ARG A 631 23.98 18.79 1.25
CA ARG A 631 23.23 17.63 1.75
C ARG A 631 22.17 18.04 2.78
N GLN A 632 22.46 19.03 3.62
CA GLN A 632 21.49 19.52 4.58
C GLN A 632 20.25 20.10 3.89
N VAL A 633 20.45 20.92 2.84
CA VAL A 633 19.37 21.61 2.10
C VAL A 633 18.55 20.66 1.23
N VAL A 634 19.20 19.73 0.51
CA VAL A 634 18.54 18.85 -0.47
C VAL A 634 18.03 17.52 0.10
N TYR A 635 18.28 17.26 1.39
CA TYR A 635 18.01 15.96 1.99
C TYR A 635 17.69 16.03 3.49
N HIS A 636 18.66 16.35 4.37
CA HIS A 636 18.46 16.18 5.82
C HIS A 636 17.34 17.06 6.39
N ASN A 637 17.19 18.31 5.93
CA ASN A 637 16.16 19.20 6.47
C ASN A 637 14.75 18.68 6.18
N ALA A 638 14.51 18.20 4.96
CA ALA A 638 13.23 17.60 4.59
C ALA A 638 12.94 16.35 5.42
N LEU A 639 13.93 15.44 5.53
CA LEU A 639 13.80 14.24 6.37
C LEU A 639 13.53 14.58 7.84
N ALA A 640 14.19 15.62 8.37
CA ALA A 640 14.06 16.01 9.78
C ALA A 640 12.64 16.45 10.15
N VAL A 641 11.96 17.23 9.28
CA VAL A 641 10.61 17.72 9.56
C VAL A 641 9.51 16.73 9.17
N TYR A 642 9.64 16.08 8.00
CA TYR A 642 8.62 15.14 7.50
C TYR A 642 8.74 13.74 8.13
N GLY A 643 9.86 13.43 8.78
CA GLY A 643 10.03 12.21 9.57
C GLY A 643 9.45 12.28 11.00
N LEU A 644 9.01 13.45 11.47
CA LEU A 644 8.58 13.66 12.87
C LEU A 644 7.43 12.75 13.33
N ASN A 645 6.56 12.34 12.40
CA ASN A 645 5.42 11.47 12.72
C ASN A 645 5.74 9.97 12.59
N GLY A 646 6.97 9.62 12.18
CA GLY A 646 7.45 8.24 12.01
C GLY A 646 7.04 7.56 10.71
N GLU A 647 6.32 8.23 9.80
CA GLU A 647 5.94 7.63 8.50
C GLU A 647 7.07 7.64 7.48
N MET A 648 8.02 8.57 7.59
CA MET A 648 9.17 8.69 6.70
C MET A 648 10.46 8.46 7.49
N SER A 649 11.26 7.51 7.04
CA SER A 649 12.54 7.15 7.67
C SER A 649 13.63 6.96 6.62
N GLU A 650 14.88 7.25 6.99
CA GLU A 650 16.03 7.03 6.11
C GLU A 650 16.20 5.57 5.68
N SER A 651 15.80 4.63 6.55
CA SER A 651 15.81 3.19 6.27
C SER A 651 15.00 2.81 5.04
N ASP A 652 13.98 3.59 4.67
CA ASP A 652 13.01 3.25 3.63
C ASP A 652 13.66 3.12 2.23
N TRP A 653 14.80 3.79 2.02
CA TRP A 653 15.59 3.74 0.78
C TRP A 653 17.05 3.30 0.98
N LEU A 654 17.54 3.18 2.23
CA LEU A 654 18.82 2.51 2.51
C LEU A 654 18.70 0.98 2.43
N GLU A 655 17.54 0.45 2.76
CA GLU A 655 17.21 -0.98 2.68
C GLU A 655 15.95 -1.19 1.82
N PRO A 656 15.98 -0.80 0.53
CA PRO A 656 14.77 -0.79 -0.29
C PRO A 656 14.33 -2.21 -0.61
N ASP A 657 13.01 -2.39 -0.69
CA ASP A 657 12.42 -3.59 -1.26
C ASP A 657 12.87 -3.77 -2.72
N PRO A 658 13.19 -4.99 -3.18
CA PRO A 658 13.45 -5.24 -4.59
C PRO A 658 12.27 -4.78 -5.44
N VAL A 659 12.54 -4.03 -6.51
CA VAL A 659 11.50 -3.62 -7.45
C VAL A 659 11.03 -4.84 -8.24
N ASP A 660 9.71 -5.05 -8.26
CA ASP A 660 9.06 -6.04 -9.12
C ASP A 660 7.88 -5.39 -9.86
N GLN A 661 8.11 -5.05 -11.13
CA GLN A 661 7.10 -4.39 -11.98
C GLN A 661 5.94 -5.28 -12.42
N ARG A 662 5.97 -6.57 -12.04
CA ARG A 662 4.82 -7.49 -12.22
C ARG A 662 3.76 -7.28 -11.14
N THR A 663 4.09 -6.58 -10.04
CA THR A 663 3.13 -6.26 -8.98
C THR A 663 1.97 -5.42 -9.52
N LEU A 664 0.77 -5.60 -8.95
CA LEU A 664 -0.45 -4.95 -9.40
C LEU A 664 -1.09 -4.14 -8.28
N TYR A 665 -1.67 -2.99 -8.63
CA TYR A 665 -2.49 -2.17 -7.73
C TYR A 665 -3.95 -2.25 -8.15
N GLY A 666 -4.79 -2.87 -7.32
CA GLY A 666 -6.20 -3.11 -7.69
C GLY A 666 -6.36 -3.90 -8.99
N GLY A 667 -5.40 -4.78 -9.31
CA GLY A 667 -5.36 -5.53 -10.58
C GLY A 667 -4.74 -4.78 -11.77
N ASN A 668 -4.29 -3.54 -11.58
CA ASN A 668 -3.68 -2.73 -12.64
C ASN A 668 -2.15 -2.74 -12.56
N SER A 669 -1.49 -2.79 -13.72
CA SER A 669 -0.03 -2.67 -13.84
C SER A 669 0.36 -1.28 -14.36
N VAL A 670 1.59 -0.84 -14.06
CA VAL A 670 2.22 0.30 -14.73
C VAL A 670 2.70 -0.05 -16.15
N LEU A 671 2.82 -1.34 -16.47
CA LEU A 671 3.31 -1.83 -17.75
C LEU A 671 2.24 -1.77 -18.85
N ARG A 672 2.68 -1.48 -20.07
CA ARG A 672 1.94 -1.42 -21.33
C ARG A 672 2.69 -2.19 -22.44
N GLY A 673 3.18 -3.38 -22.10
CA GLY A 673 3.90 -4.29 -23.03
C GLY A 673 5.42 -4.25 -22.92
N GLN A 674 5.99 -3.44 -22.02
CA GLN A 674 7.43 -3.44 -21.74
C GLN A 674 7.84 -4.70 -20.96
N THR A 675 9.12 -5.07 -21.07
CA THR A 675 9.73 -6.09 -20.22
C THR A 675 9.80 -5.57 -18.77
N PRO A 676 9.24 -6.28 -17.77
CA PRO A 676 9.28 -5.84 -16.38
C PRO A 676 10.71 -5.81 -15.84
N ARG A 677 11.05 -4.77 -15.07
CA ARG A 677 12.19 -4.79 -14.14
C ARG A 677 11.84 -5.64 -12.93
N VAL A 678 12.70 -6.61 -12.62
CA VAL A 678 12.61 -7.50 -11.45
C VAL A 678 14.01 -7.57 -10.83
N ASP A 679 14.21 -6.89 -9.70
CA ASP A 679 15.53 -6.76 -9.07
C ASP A 679 15.99 -8.04 -8.36
N GLN A 680 15.05 -8.88 -7.92
CA GLN A 680 15.31 -10.22 -7.39
C GLN A 680 14.17 -11.17 -7.79
N ASP A 681 14.52 -12.37 -8.28
CA ASP A 681 13.58 -13.49 -8.34
C ASP A 681 13.35 -13.99 -6.90
N ASN A 682 12.36 -13.41 -6.22
CA ASN A 682 11.94 -13.88 -4.91
C ASN A 682 10.64 -14.69 -5.05
N PRO A 683 10.71 -16.03 -5.21
CA PRO A 683 9.52 -16.87 -5.29
C PRO A 683 8.66 -16.86 -4.02
N ASP A 684 9.18 -16.35 -2.89
CA ASP A 684 8.52 -16.35 -1.59
C ASP A 684 7.96 -14.97 -1.17
N ARG A 685 8.21 -13.88 -1.94
CA ARG A 685 7.58 -12.57 -1.69
C ARG A 685 6.21 -12.46 -2.33
N ILE A 686 5.32 -13.26 -1.78
CA ILE A 686 3.88 -13.15 -1.97
C ILE A 686 3.41 -12.00 -1.06
N VAL A 687 3.22 -10.80 -1.63
CA VAL A 687 2.58 -9.66 -0.95
C VAL A 687 1.12 -9.95 -0.69
#